data_AF-A0A9D7S114-F1
#
_entry.id   AF-A0A9D7S114-F1
#
_cell.length_a   1.000
_cell.length_b   1.000
_cell.length_c   1.000
_cell.angle_alpha   90.00
_cell.angle_beta   90.00
_cell.angle_gamma   90.00
#
_symmetry.space_group_name_H-M   'P 1'
#
loop_
_entity.id
_entity.type
_entity.pdbx_description
1 polymer ?
#
loop_
_entity_poly.entity_id
_entity_poly.type
_entity_poly.pdbx_seq_one_letter_code
_entity_poly.pdbx_strand_id
1 'polypeptide(L)'
;MVILSSLAATAHWQFSRPPAPPTATPAPTEGPGEAGGDFSARRDAWISSLHRAAPGSDWRALDAQARAEKSDHRQVARSALLAAGVPPSEWSRLAIGSIAGQWSERGSGNQAGRMLGAFLDTGNNRLTAYAHGGQIWRADRSSLNWSSPNDSVQLRPTGAGYLERLSNSERLLVMTDGPAAIRYSDNGGVSWTTASGGVSGNPWYGMALAARDPAGSEVYALRVHYDDVAADWRARLYASTNRGGSFVDLGFVGERSQVALFSPREVSTTLYLLAGTQLYTITPGTHARVARSTVPLAPALAAGDLVVLTGGRNSSNGQDFLYAMYSRDGRTDVYRSIDSGLTWVERTDVPTSLFGDNSAEASPQFVDRVYAGGVNLYRSSDGAQSWQLVNDWGEYYGSPASKLHADIPNVDVYVNGGIDRIFVSTDGGLYESNDNLLTVSNLSLSGLNVSQYYTSYTVRAGGNHILVGAQDQGLQKMLNPGVGVQQASQTISGDYAHLVSGNSGASVWMVYPGFAMLDTAPAANDQSGLRYWNFGDNAFTGWYFLPPLAADPSNGNRVLLAGGRIGGGGSQRVVELSYNGSSISGSQDSSFDFGSPVTALAFSANGQTRYAMTEGRDFFRKLAGGNWTELTASGLPPHQYLYGNKILIDPSNPTRIYVAGSGYSNPGVFVSNAEGQNFVAMATGLPSTMVFDLAISADGQQLFAATELGPYWYDRQASTWIDISGTTAPEQTWWDVDYIDATRTARFSTYGRGIWDFVVSSDGVFSNGFEN
;
A
#
# COMPACT_ATOMS: atom_id res chain seq x y z
N MET A 1 -4.60 -73.45 6.52
CA MET A 1 -3.56 -74.10 5.69
C MET A 1 -4.21 -74.54 4.38
N VAL A 2 -4.22 -73.68 3.37
CA VAL A 2 -4.08 -73.92 1.92
C VAL A 2 -3.81 -72.53 1.32
N ILE A 3 -2.91 -72.49 0.34
CA ILE A 3 -2.16 -71.37 -0.20
C ILE A 3 -2.51 -71.22 -1.70
N LEU A 4 -2.47 -69.96 -2.22
CA LEU A 4 -2.32 -69.49 -3.63
C LEU A 4 -3.49 -69.77 -4.62
N SER A 5 -3.86 -68.92 -5.60
CA SER A 5 -3.20 -67.79 -6.27
C SER A 5 -4.17 -66.97 -7.16
N SER A 6 -3.95 -65.65 -7.21
CA SER A 6 -4.05 -64.67 -8.31
C SER A 6 -5.18 -64.69 -9.37
N LEU A 7 -5.85 -63.53 -9.52
CA LEU A 7 -6.08 -62.88 -10.82
C LEU A 7 -6.11 -61.36 -10.65
N ALA A 8 -5.20 -60.68 -11.36
CA ALA A 8 -5.06 -59.24 -11.39
C ALA A 8 -6.04 -58.63 -12.40
N ALA A 9 -6.68 -57.52 -12.02
CA ALA A 9 -7.31 -56.60 -12.95
C ALA A 9 -6.91 -55.17 -12.55
N THR A 10 -5.99 -54.60 -13.30
CA THR A 10 -5.60 -53.18 -13.28
C THR A 10 -6.72 -52.34 -13.88
N ALA A 11 -7.43 -51.58 -13.07
CA ALA A 11 -8.31 -50.51 -13.53
C ALA A 11 -7.52 -49.18 -13.56
N HIS A 12 -7.11 -48.75 -14.76
CA HIS A 12 -6.65 -47.38 -14.98
C HIS A 12 -7.84 -46.43 -14.89
N TRP A 13 -7.93 -45.68 -13.79
CA TRP A 13 -8.77 -44.49 -13.73
C TRP A 13 -8.01 -43.34 -14.40
N GLN A 14 -8.26 -43.14 -15.69
CA GLN A 14 -7.99 -41.85 -16.32
C GLN A 14 -9.01 -40.85 -15.76
N PHE A 15 -8.55 -39.93 -14.90
CA PHE A 15 -9.29 -38.72 -14.59
C PHE A 15 -9.34 -37.86 -15.85
N SER A 16 -10.41 -37.98 -16.63
CA SER A 16 -10.76 -36.99 -17.63
C SER A 16 -11.06 -35.66 -16.92
N ARG A 17 -10.25 -34.65 -17.20
CA ARG A 17 -10.53 -33.26 -16.79
C ARG A 17 -11.95 -32.89 -17.25
N PRO A 18 -12.79 -32.28 -16.40
CA PRO A 18 -14.06 -31.73 -16.84
C PRO A 18 -13.80 -30.70 -17.95
N PRO A 19 -14.67 -30.62 -18.99
CA PRO A 19 -14.52 -29.65 -20.06
C PRO A 19 -14.57 -28.23 -19.49
N ALA A 20 -13.61 -27.40 -19.91
CA ALA A 20 -13.53 -26.00 -19.50
C ALA A 20 -14.77 -25.22 -19.96
N PRO A 21 -15.33 -24.31 -19.14
CA PRO A 21 -16.38 -23.40 -19.58
C PRO A 21 -15.89 -22.51 -20.75
N PRO A 22 -16.78 -22.12 -21.69
CA PRO A 22 -16.42 -21.29 -22.82
C PRO A 22 -16.23 -19.82 -22.40
N THR A 23 -15.30 -19.15 -23.10
CA THR A 23 -14.67 -17.84 -22.82
C THR A 23 -13.66 -17.88 -21.67
N ALA A 24 -12.38 -18.03 -22.03
CA ALA A 24 -11.26 -17.96 -21.12
C ALA A 24 -11.24 -16.58 -20.44
N THR A 25 -11.68 -16.55 -19.19
CA THR A 25 -11.33 -15.49 -18.26
C THR A 25 -9.80 -15.47 -18.14
N PRO A 26 -9.16 -14.29 -18.10
CA PRO A 26 -7.73 -14.23 -17.91
C PRO A 26 -7.40 -14.85 -16.55
N ALA A 27 -6.41 -15.75 -16.55
CA ALA A 27 -5.78 -16.14 -15.31
C ALA A 27 -5.20 -14.87 -14.63
N PRO A 28 -5.03 -14.87 -13.30
CA PRO A 28 -4.28 -13.81 -12.63
C PRO A 28 -2.98 -13.52 -13.41
N THR A 29 -2.79 -12.27 -13.80
CA THR A 29 -1.69 -11.84 -14.68
C THR A 29 -0.40 -11.51 -13.90
N GLU A 30 -0.44 -11.62 -12.58
CA GLU A 30 0.73 -11.49 -11.71
C GLU A 30 1.69 -12.66 -11.96
N GLY A 31 2.76 -12.39 -12.69
CA GLY A 31 3.95 -13.24 -12.72
C GLY A 31 4.84 -12.93 -11.51
N PRO A 32 5.63 -13.90 -11.02
CA PRO A 32 6.53 -13.66 -9.90
C PRO A 32 7.61 -12.64 -10.28
N GLY A 33 7.73 -11.57 -9.49
CA GLY A 33 8.98 -10.83 -9.38
C GLY A 33 8.91 -9.34 -9.71
N GLU A 34 8.69 -8.54 -8.68
CA GLU A 34 9.36 -7.24 -8.52
C GLU A 34 10.89 -7.43 -8.27
N ALA A 35 11.55 -8.37 -8.97
CA ALA A 35 12.90 -8.86 -8.63
C ALA A 35 13.87 -8.86 -9.81
N GLY A 36 13.70 -7.97 -10.80
CA GLY A 36 14.68 -7.82 -11.89
C GLY A 36 16.02 -7.24 -11.40
N GLY A 37 17.14 -7.62 -12.03
CA GLY A 37 18.49 -7.13 -11.67
C GLY A 37 18.73 -5.61 -11.83
N ASP A 38 17.78 -4.88 -12.44
CA ASP A 38 17.77 -3.41 -12.50
C ASP A 38 16.74 -2.77 -11.55
N PHE A 39 16.09 -3.58 -10.70
CA PHE A 39 15.01 -3.16 -9.82
C PHE A 39 15.41 -2.01 -8.92
N SER A 40 16.63 -1.96 -8.37
CA SER A 40 17.05 -0.84 -7.53
C SER A 40 17.15 0.48 -8.31
N ALA A 41 17.69 0.47 -9.54
CA ALA A 41 17.83 1.68 -10.35
C ALA A 41 16.48 2.11 -10.94
N ARG A 42 15.63 1.15 -11.32
CA ARG A 42 14.25 1.41 -11.74
C ARG A 42 13.39 1.87 -10.58
N ARG A 43 13.57 1.32 -9.38
CA ARG A 43 12.91 1.73 -8.14
C ARG A 43 13.34 3.16 -7.78
N ASP A 44 14.62 3.51 -7.84
CA ASP A 44 15.09 4.87 -7.55
C ASP A 44 14.58 5.91 -8.58
N ALA A 45 14.57 5.55 -9.86
CA ALA A 45 13.97 6.38 -10.92
C ALA A 45 12.44 6.46 -10.78
N TRP A 46 11.78 5.35 -10.43
CA TRP A 46 10.34 5.25 -10.18
C TRP A 46 9.93 6.07 -8.96
N ILE A 47 10.58 5.89 -7.81
CA ILE A 47 10.44 6.64 -6.54
C ILE A 47 10.59 8.15 -6.76
N SER A 48 11.53 8.57 -7.62
CA SER A 48 11.73 9.97 -7.96
C SER A 48 10.66 10.50 -8.94
N SER A 49 10.04 9.62 -9.71
CA SER A 49 9.00 9.96 -10.70
C SER A 49 7.57 9.99 -10.14
N LEU A 50 7.29 9.28 -9.03
CA LEU A 50 5.95 9.14 -8.45
C LEU A 50 5.29 10.50 -8.21
N HIS A 51 6.05 11.45 -7.66
CA HIS A 51 5.62 12.81 -7.35
C HIS A 51 6.60 13.79 -8.02
N ARG A 52 6.21 14.31 -9.20
CA ARG A 52 7.09 15.17 -10.01
C ARG A 52 7.34 16.51 -9.31
N ALA A 53 8.59 16.79 -8.92
CA ALA A 53 9.02 18.06 -8.33
C ALA A 53 10.19 18.66 -9.14
N ALA A 54 10.49 19.95 -8.92
CA ALA A 54 11.63 20.59 -9.55
C ALA A 54 12.95 19.97 -9.05
N PRO A 55 14.03 19.98 -9.86
CA PRO A 55 15.33 19.50 -9.42
C PRO A 55 15.76 20.15 -8.09
N GLY A 56 16.16 19.32 -7.12
CA GLY A 56 16.56 19.78 -5.78
C GLY A 56 15.41 19.94 -4.77
N SER A 57 14.14 19.78 -5.18
CA SER A 57 13.01 19.70 -4.24
C SER A 57 12.84 18.26 -3.74
N ASP A 58 13.00 18.05 -2.44
CA ASP A 58 12.64 16.79 -1.78
C ASP A 58 11.17 16.82 -1.35
N TRP A 59 10.30 16.31 -2.22
CA TRP A 59 8.87 16.25 -1.95
C TRP A 59 8.53 15.39 -0.73
N ARG A 60 9.35 14.38 -0.40
CA ARG A 60 9.11 13.53 0.79
C ARG A 60 9.35 14.32 2.07
N ALA A 61 10.39 15.14 2.08
CA ALA A 61 10.66 16.03 3.20
C ALA A 61 9.53 17.05 3.38
N LEU A 62 9.01 17.62 2.28
CA LEU A 62 7.86 18.54 2.31
C LEU A 62 6.60 17.86 2.87
N ASP A 63 6.25 16.69 2.33
CA ASP A 63 5.08 15.94 2.81
C ASP A 63 5.24 15.53 4.27
N ALA A 64 6.41 15.01 4.65
CA ALA A 64 6.63 14.55 6.01
C ALA A 64 6.64 15.72 7.02
N GLN A 65 7.12 16.90 6.63
CA GLN A 65 6.99 18.11 7.44
C GLN A 65 5.51 18.49 7.61
N ALA A 66 4.76 18.59 6.52
CA ALA A 66 3.35 18.97 6.56
C ALA A 66 2.49 17.96 7.35
N ARG A 67 2.76 16.66 7.20
CA ARG A 67 2.13 15.60 8.01
C ARG A 67 2.47 15.74 9.48
N ALA A 68 3.72 16.07 9.83
CA ALA A 68 4.12 16.24 11.22
C ALA A 68 3.38 17.41 11.87
N GLU A 69 3.35 18.58 11.21
CA GLU A 69 2.62 19.76 11.68
C GLU A 69 1.13 19.45 11.87
N LYS A 70 0.50 18.84 10.86
CA LYS A 70 -0.91 18.41 10.92
C LYS A 70 -1.17 17.41 12.05
N SER A 71 -0.33 16.39 12.17
CA SER A 71 -0.46 15.35 13.19
C SER A 71 -0.36 15.90 14.60
N ASP A 72 0.53 16.87 14.85
CA ASP A 72 0.71 17.49 16.16
C ASP A 72 -0.54 18.28 16.57
N HIS A 73 -1.08 19.10 15.66
CA HIS A 73 -2.34 19.81 15.90
C HIS A 73 -3.51 18.85 16.18
N ARG A 74 -3.64 17.78 15.41
CA ARG A 74 -4.73 16.80 15.54
C ARG A 74 -4.61 15.98 16.83
N GLN A 75 -3.40 15.59 17.23
CA GLN A 75 -3.15 14.90 18.49
C GLN A 75 -3.56 15.77 19.69
N VAL A 76 -3.20 17.06 19.71
CA VAL A 76 -3.64 17.99 20.76
C VAL A 76 -5.16 18.09 20.84
N ALA A 77 -5.84 18.25 19.71
CA ALA A 77 -7.30 18.33 19.66
C ALA A 77 -7.96 17.04 20.19
N ARG A 78 -7.47 15.87 19.78
CA ARG A 78 -7.95 14.57 20.28
C ARG A 78 -7.71 14.40 21.77
N SER A 79 -6.52 14.75 22.27
CA SER A 79 -6.22 14.70 23.70
C SER A 79 -7.15 15.59 24.53
N ALA A 80 -7.50 16.77 24.03
CA ALA A 80 -8.46 17.66 24.68
C ALA A 80 -9.88 17.06 24.72
N LEU A 81 -10.35 16.46 23.61
CA LEU A 81 -11.64 15.77 23.56
C LEU A 81 -11.70 14.58 24.53
N LEU A 82 -10.63 13.78 24.59
CA LEU A 82 -10.48 12.67 25.53
C LEU A 82 -10.51 13.16 26.99
N ALA A 83 -9.75 14.22 27.29
CA ALA A 83 -9.71 14.80 28.63
C ALA A 83 -11.07 15.38 29.06
N ALA A 84 -11.86 15.87 28.10
CA ALA A 84 -13.22 16.36 28.31
C ALA A 84 -14.28 15.25 28.39
N GLY A 85 -13.91 13.98 28.18
CA GLY A 85 -14.85 12.85 28.18
C GLY A 85 -15.80 12.82 26.98
N VAL A 86 -15.47 13.53 25.89
CA VAL A 86 -16.29 13.56 24.68
C VAL A 86 -16.24 12.19 24.00
N PRO A 87 -17.39 11.52 23.77
CA PRO A 87 -17.39 10.20 23.18
C PRO A 87 -16.85 10.23 21.73
N PRO A 88 -16.11 9.20 21.28
CA PRO A 88 -15.56 9.15 19.92
C PRO A 88 -16.58 9.35 18.80
N SER A 89 -17.86 9.01 19.03
CA SER A 89 -18.96 9.25 18.08
C SER A 89 -19.14 10.73 17.73
N GLU A 90 -18.86 11.64 18.67
CA GLU A 90 -18.97 13.08 18.45
C GLU A 90 -17.76 13.68 17.72
N TRP A 91 -16.63 12.95 17.66
CA TRP A 91 -15.43 13.41 16.96
C TRP A 91 -15.64 13.49 15.45
N SER A 92 -16.58 12.69 14.94
CA SER A 92 -16.89 12.57 13.51
C SER A 92 -17.47 13.84 12.89
N ARG A 93 -17.95 14.79 13.71
CA ARG A 93 -18.54 16.04 13.24
C ARG A 93 -17.47 17.09 13.00
N LEU A 94 -17.59 17.79 11.89
CA LEU A 94 -16.73 18.90 11.51
C LEU A 94 -17.57 20.13 11.19
N ALA A 95 -17.17 21.28 11.71
CA ALA A 95 -17.65 22.59 11.28
C ALA A 95 -16.44 23.54 11.21
N ILE A 96 -16.06 23.93 9.98
CA ILE A 96 -14.89 24.76 9.71
C ILE A 96 -15.16 25.68 8.51
N GLY A 97 -14.81 26.95 8.62
CA GLY A 97 -15.19 27.94 7.59
C GLY A 97 -16.71 27.97 7.40
N SER A 98 -17.17 27.90 6.16
CA SER A 98 -18.59 27.78 5.84
C SER A 98 -19.06 26.35 5.55
N ILE A 99 -18.23 25.33 5.79
CA ILE A 99 -18.63 23.92 5.61
C ILE A 99 -18.86 23.24 6.96
N ALA A 100 -19.94 22.47 7.01
CA ALA A 100 -20.23 21.56 8.12
C ALA A 100 -20.61 20.18 7.56
N GLY A 101 -20.27 19.13 8.30
CA GLY A 101 -20.57 17.77 7.89
C GLY A 101 -20.08 16.72 8.88
N GLN A 102 -20.20 15.46 8.49
CA GLN A 102 -19.84 14.32 9.32
C GLN A 102 -19.06 13.27 8.53
N TRP A 103 -17.97 12.79 9.11
CA TRP A 103 -17.18 11.67 8.61
C TRP A 103 -17.75 10.32 9.03
N SER A 104 -17.70 9.35 8.13
CA SER A 104 -17.96 7.95 8.44
C SER A 104 -17.10 7.02 7.60
N GLU A 105 -16.58 5.96 8.23
CA GLU A 105 -15.87 4.90 7.52
C GLU A 105 -16.87 3.97 6.81
N ARG A 106 -16.51 3.53 5.60
CA ARG A 106 -17.37 2.73 4.71
C ARG A 106 -16.81 1.36 4.35
N GLY A 107 -15.52 1.10 4.57
CA GLY A 107 -14.90 -0.21 4.39
C GLY A 107 -13.90 -0.27 3.23
N SER A 108 -13.57 -1.44 2.67
CA SER A 108 -14.17 -2.73 3.01
C SER A 108 -13.91 -3.19 4.44
N GLY A 109 -14.86 -3.95 4.97
CA GLY A 109 -14.79 -4.58 6.28
C GLY A 109 -14.06 -5.93 6.30
N ASN A 110 -13.78 -6.54 5.15
CA ASN A 110 -13.30 -7.93 5.02
C ASN A 110 -12.22 -8.16 3.96
N GLN A 111 -11.83 -7.14 3.17
CA GLN A 111 -10.78 -7.27 2.16
C GLN A 111 -9.56 -6.49 2.62
N ALA A 112 -8.79 -7.05 3.55
CA ALA A 112 -7.58 -6.43 4.04
C ALA A 112 -6.50 -6.34 2.95
N GLY A 113 -5.74 -5.25 2.98
CA GLY A 113 -4.51 -5.07 2.19
C GLY A 113 -3.24 -5.45 2.96
N ARG A 114 -2.11 -4.87 2.55
CA ARG A 114 -0.77 -5.22 3.04
C ARG A 114 -0.54 -4.98 4.53
N MET A 115 -0.09 -6.04 5.20
CA MET A 115 0.39 -6.03 6.58
C MET A 115 1.92 -6.11 6.63
N LEU A 116 2.53 -5.62 7.71
CA LEU A 116 3.98 -5.53 7.86
C LEU A 116 4.54 -6.18 9.13
N GLY A 117 3.68 -6.68 10.01
CA GLY A 117 4.11 -7.35 11.24
C GLY A 117 3.00 -7.38 12.29
N ALA A 118 3.16 -8.27 13.25
CA ALA A 118 2.26 -8.41 14.39
C ALA A 118 2.99 -8.95 15.62
N PHE A 119 2.47 -8.63 16.80
CA PHE A 119 2.92 -9.26 18.04
C PHE A 119 1.76 -9.59 18.96
N LEU A 120 1.93 -10.68 19.72
CA LEU A 120 0.98 -11.12 20.73
C LEU A 120 1.43 -10.68 22.13
N ASP A 121 0.65 -9.81 22.76
CA ASP A 121 0.77 -9.51 24.19
C ASP A 121 0.01 -10.57 24.99
N THR A 122 0.68 -11.67 25.32
CA THR A 122 0.10 -12.83 26.02
C THR A 122 -0.45 -12.45 27.40
N GLY A 123 0.18 -11.51 28.11
CA GLY A 123 -0.24 -11.07 29.44
C GLY A 123 -1.59 -10.33 29.44
N ASN A 124 -1.91 -9.64 28.35
CA ASN A 124 -3.16 -8.90 28.18
C ASN A 124 -4.12 -9.54 27.16
N ASN A 125 -3.78 -10.71 26.62
CA ASN A 125 -4.52 -11.39 25.56
C ASN A 125 -4.86 -10.48 24.35
N ARG A 126 -3.88 -9.69 23.90
CA ARG A 126 -4.08 -8.63 22.90
C ARG A 126 -3.13 -8.80 21.72
N LEU A 127 -3.67 -8.68 20.52
CA LEU A 127 -2.91 -8.64 19.29
C LEU A 127 -2.67 -7.18 18.89
N THR A 128 -1.46 -6.86 18.45
CA THR A 128 -1.15 -5.59 17.79
C THR A 128 -0.52 -5.89 16.45
N ALA A 129 -1.01 -5.22 15.40
CA ALA A 129 -0.54 -5.41 14.03
C ALA A 129 -0.20 -4.05 13.39
N TYR A 130 0.69 -4.09 12.41
CA TYR A 130 1.16 -2.91 11.68
C TYR A 130 0.78 -3.04 10.21
N ALA A 131 -0.02 -2.10 9.71
CA ALA A 131 -0.42 -2.05 8.32
C ALA A 131 0.53 -1.17 7.49
N HIS A 132 0.71 -1.48 6.21
CA HIS A 132 1.56 -0.70 5.32
C HIS A 132 1.09 0.75 5.13
N GLY A 133 -0.21 1.02 5.27
CA GLY A 133 -0.76 2.38 5.33
C GLY A 133 -0.18 3.23 6.49
N GLY A 134 0.47 2.62 7.47
CA GLY A 134 1.06 3.31 8.62
C GLY A 134 0.16 3.33 9.86
N GLN A 135 -0.94 2.57 9.86
CA GLN A 135 -1.79 2.40 11.03
C GLN A 135 -1.38 1.18 11.84
N ILE A 136 -1.33 1.39 13.15
CA ILE A 136 -1.32 0.32 14.13
C ILE A 136 -2.76 -0.11 14.36
N TRP A 137 -2.95 -1.41 14.50
CA TRP A 137 -4.23 -2.03 14.75
C TRP A 137 -4.16 -2.88 16.00
N ARG A 138 -5.18 -2.81 16.83
CA ARG A 138 -5.24 -3.56 18.09
C ARG A 138 -6.57 -4.27 18.22
N ALA A 139 -6.51 -5.49 18.74
CA ALA A 139 -7.70 -6.26 19.06
C ALA A 139 -7.47 -7.15 20.28
N ASP A 140 -8.53 -7.39 21.06
CA ASP A 140 -8.55 -8.55 21.95
C ASP A 140 -8.47 -9.82 21.09
N ARG A 141 -7.59 -10.74 21.45
CA ARG A 141 -7.29 -11.91 20.63
C ARG A 141 -8.51 -12.82 20.43
N SER A 142 -9.44 -12.86 21.39
CA SER A 142 -10.62 -13.70 21.36
C SER A 142 -11.73 -13.18 20.45
N SER A 143 -11.90 -11.87 20.37
CA SER A 143 -12.97 -11.24 19.57
C SER A 143 -12.49 -10.76 18.21
N LEU A 144 -11.19 -10.44 18.07
CA LEU A 144 -10.63 -9.76 16.90
C LEU A 144 -11.39 -8.47 16.54
N ASN A 145 -11.91 -7.75 17.54
CA ASN A 145 -12.50 -6.44 17.36
C ASN A 145 -11.40 -5.40 17.13
N TRP A 146 -10.92 -5.35 15.88
CA TRP A 146 -9.86 -4.47 15.44
C TRP A 146 -10.25 -2.99 15.58
N SER A 147 -9.30 -2.20 16.06
CA SER A 147 -9.39 -0.74 16.11
C SER A 147 -8.01 -0.11 15.88
N SER A 148 -7.97 1.04 15.22
CA SER A 148 -6.74 1.80 15.04
C SER A 148 -6.68 2.99 16.01
N PRO A 149 -5.72 3.01 16.97
CA PRO A 149 -5.59 4.15 17.88
C PRO A 149 -4.93 5.37 17.22
N ASN A 150 -4.24 5.20 16.07
CA ASN A 150 -3.40 6.24 15.49
C ASN A 150 -3.93 6.82 14.17
N ASP A 151 -5.24 6.84 13.91
CA ASP A 151 -5.80 7.52 12.73
C ASP A 151 -5.40 9.02 12.62
N SER A 152 -4.91 9.66 13.69
CA SER A 152 -4.37 11.03 13.63
C SER A 152 -2.90 11.15 13.23
N VAL A 153 -2.19 10.03 13.05
CA VAL A 153 -0.75 10.00 12.72
C VAL A 153 -0.48 8.85 11.74
N GLN A 154 0.08 9.17 10.57
CA GLN A 154 0.54 8.15 9.63
C GLN A 154 1.97 7.73 10.00
N LEU A 155 2.16 6.45 10.33
CA LEU A 155 3.46 5.86 10.59
C LEU A 155 3.90 5.04 9.38
N ARG A 156 3.92 5.60 8.17
CA ARG A 156 4.17 4.81 6.96
C ARG A 156 5.67 4.51 6.78
N PRO A 157 6.05 3.26 6.44
CA PRO A 157 7.39 2.95 5.96
C PRO A 157 7.47 3.02 4.42
N THR A 158 8.69 3.08 3.89
CA THR A 158 9.10 3.08 2.48
C THR A 158 9.64 1.72 2.04
N GLY A 159 9.92 0.84 3.00
CA GLY A 159 10.34 -0.54 2.82
C GLY A 159 9.61 -1.44 3.83
N ALA A 160 10.35 -2.30 4.52
CA ALA A 160 9.76 -3.11 5.58
C ALA A 160 9.33 -2.25 6.76
N GLY A 161 8.28 -2.69 7.46
CA GLY A 161 7.81 -2.03 8.67
C GLY A 161 8.41 -2.69 9.91
N TYR A 162 8.95 -1.89 10.83
CA TYR A 162 9.46 -2.41 12.10
C TYR A 162 8.61 -1.90 13.25
N LEU A 163 8.02 -2.84 13.96
CA LEU A 163 7.22 -2.64 15.16
C LEU A 163 7.86 -3.44 16.29
N GLU A 164 8.22 -2.75 17.36
CA GLU A 164 8.78 -3.36 18.56
C GLU A 164 7.94 -3.04 19.80
N ARG A 165 7.86 -4.01 20.72
CA ARG A 165 7.19 -3.84 22.01
C ARG A 165 8.15 -4.06 23.16
N LEU A 166 8.23 -3.07 24.04
CA LEU A 166 8.93 -3.18 25.32
C LEU A 166 7.94 -3.43 26.47
N SER A 167 8.38 -4.18 27.48
CA SER A 167 7.60 -4.62 28.65
C SER A 167 7.94 -3.79 29.92
N ASN A 168 7.45 -4.19 31.11
CA ASN A 168 7.42 -3.45 32.40
C ASN A 168 6.52 -2.19 32.42
N SER A 169 6.59 -1.40 31.37
CA SER A 169 5.56 -0.44 30.95
C SER A 169 5.44 -0.61 29.45
N GLU A 170 4.22 -0.77 28.95
CA GLU A 170 4.04 -0.96 27.51
C GLU A 170 4.57 0.27 26.77
N ARG A 171 5.59 0.05 25.95
CA ARG A 171 6.05 1.02 24.97
C ARG A 171 6.06 0.35 23.61
N LEU A 172 5.40 0.99 22.65
CA LEU A 172 5.52 0.66 21.25
C LEU A 172 6.61 1.51 20.63
N LEU A 173 7.42 0.92 19.77
CA LEU A 173 8.40 1.59 18.93
C LEU A 173 8.10 1.26 17.48
N VAL A 174 8.03 2.29 16.64
CA VAL A 174 7.82 2.14 15.20
C VAL A 174 8.89 2.93 14.47
N MET A 175 9.51 2.31 13.49
CA MET A 175 10.38 2.99 12.55
C MET A 175 9.56 3.46 11.34
N THR A 176 9.64 4.76 11.04
CA THR A 176 8.88 5.43 9.98
C THR A 176 9.83 6.17 9.05
N ASP A 177 9.34 6.51 7.86
CA ASP A 177 10.15 7.22 6.87
C ASP A 177 9.69 8.67 6.67
N GLY A 178 10.66 9.58 6.63
CA GLY A 178 10.52 11.03 6.85
C GLY A 178 11.54 11.54 7.89
N PRO A 179 11.73 12.86 8.07
CA PRO A 179 12.76 13.42 8.98
C PRO A 179 12.56 13.06 10.47
N ALA A 180 11.47 12.37 10.82
CA ALA A 180 11.24 11.74 12.11
C ALA A 180 11.24 10.21 11.94
N ALA A 181 12.24 9.56 12.52
CA ALA A 181 12.73 8.30 12.01
C ALA A 181 12.50 7.09 12.93
N ILE A 182 12.26 7.33 14.21
CA ILE A 182 11.74 6.32 15.15
C ILE A 182 10.76 7.06 16.04
N ARG A 183 9.55 6.53 16.17
CA ARG A 183 8.50 7.07 17.04
C ARG A 183 8.17 6.04 18.11
N TYR A 184 7.82 6.53 19.30
CA TYR A 184 7.39 5.68 20.40
C TYR A 184 6.07 6.15 21.00
N SER A 185 5.35 5.20 21.60
CA SER A 185 4.09 5.44 22.28
C SER A 185 4.06 4.69 23.60
N ASP A 186 3.73 5.38 24.68
CA ASP A 186 3.56 4.84 26.03
C ASP A 186 2.08 4.63 26.43
N ASN A 187 1.14 4.87 25.51
CA ASN A 187 -0.31 4.77 25.76
C ASN A 187 -1.01 3.90 24.71
N GLY A 188 -0.31 2.88 24.22
CA GLY A 188 -0.93 1.88 23.35
C GLY A 188 -1.27 2.37 21.93
N GLY A 189 -0.57 3.40 21.45
CA GLY A 189 -0.65 3.91 20.08
C GLY A 189 -1.55 5.14 19.92
N VAL A 190 -2.11 5.68 21.01
CA VAL A 190 -3.02 6.85 20.96
C VAL A 190 -2.26 8.14 20.66
N SER A 191 -1.05 8.30 21.20
CA SER A 191 -0.17 9.43 20.89
C SER A 191 1.26 8.98 20.68
N TRP A 192 1.99 9.68 19.82
CA TRP A 192 3.34 9.31 19.41
C TRP A 192 4.34 10.42 19.67
N THR A 193 5.51 10.07 20.18
CA THR A 193 6.65 10.98 20.36
C THR A 193 7.79 10.54 19.44
N THR A 194 8.43 11.50 18.79
CA THR A 194 9.63 11.25 17.97
C THR A 194 10.84 11.08 18.86
N ALA A 195 11.62 10.02 18.64
CA ALA A 195 12.89 9.80 19.32
C ALA A 195 13.92 10.87 18.92
N SER A 196 14.76 11.29 19.88
CA SER A 196 15.79 12.32 19.67
C SER A 196 17.18 11.73 19.39
N GLY A 197 18.13 12.56 18.93
CA GLY A 197 19.54 12.18 18.73
C GLY A 197 19.81 11.39 17.45
N GLY A 198 20.91 11.73 16.76
CA GLY A 198 21.62 10.98 15.68
C GLY A 198 20.86 10.54 14.42
N VAL A 199 19.54 10.45 14.48
CA VAL A 199 18.69 9.67 13.56
C VAL A 199 17.93 10.60 12.59
N SER A 200 18.16 11.91 12.68
CA SER A 200 17.45 12.95 11.93
C SER A 200 18.20 13.54 10.71
N GLY A 201 19.43 13.12 10.40
CA GLY A 201 20.21 13.66 9.29
C GLY A 201 20.23 12.75 8.05
N ASN A 202 19.61 13.17 6.94
CA ASN A 202 19.62 12.50 5.63
C ASN A 202 19.34 10.98 5.60
N PRO A 203 18.29 10.46 6.28
CA PRO A 203 17.95 9.05 6.20
C PRO A 203 17.11 8.74 4.96
N TRP A 204 17.31 7.55 4.39
CA TRP A 204 16.48 7.03 3.31
C TRP A 204 15.37 6.11 3.81
N TYR A 205 15.75 5.00 4.47
CA TYR A 205 14.81 4.03 5.04
C TYR A 205 15.43 3.29 6.23
N GLY A 206 14.56 2.67 7.04
CA GLY A 206 14.94 1.77 8.13
C GLY A 206 15.16 0.33 7.69
N MET A 207 16.11 -0.38 8.32
CA MET A 207 16.45 -1.79 8.01
C MET A 207 16.23 -2.76 9.18
N ALA A 208 16.28 -2.29 10.42
CA ALA A 208 16.01 -3.13 11.57
C ALA A 208 15.75 -2.28 12.81
N LEU A 209 14.91 -2.81 13.69
CA LEU A 209 14.74 -2.32 15.06
C LEU A 209 14.72 -3.55 15.98
N ALA A 210 15.64 -3.59 16.95
CA ALA A 210 15.78 -4.75 17.82
C ALA A 210 16.03 -4.34 19.27
N ALA A 211 15.23 -4.89 20.18
CA ALA A 211 15.52 -4.90 21.61
C ALA A 211 16.17 -6.24 22.00
N ARG A 212 17.27 -6.19 22.75
CA ARG A 212 17.93 -7.41 23.30
C ARG A 212 17.16 -8.07 24.43
N ASP A 213 16.32 -7.28 25.09
CA ASP A 213 15.53 -7.63 26.26
C ASP A 213 14.34 -6.65 26.28
N PRO A 214 13.10 -7.11 26.09
CA PRO A 214 11.92 -6.25 26.12
C PRO A 214 11.76 -5.48 27.45
N ALA A 215 12.27 -6.02 28.56
CA ALA A 215 12.23 -5.39 29.88
C ALA A 215 13.36 -4.37 30.09
N GLY A 216 14.42 -4.45 29.26
CA GLY A 216 15.63 -3.65 29.36
C GLY A 216 15.49 -2.22 28.86
N SER A 217 16.63 -1.53 28.79
CA SER A 217 16.72 -0.15 28.31
C SER A 217 17.36 0.00 26.94
N GLU A 218 18.07 -1.03 26.47
CA GLU A 218 18.82 -1.00 25.23
C GLU A 218 17.96 -1.37 24.02
N VAL A 219 17.92 -0.48 23.04
CA VAL A 219 17.27 -0.69 21.72
C VAL A 219 18.26 -0.29 20.64
N TYR A 220 18.31 -1.06 19.57
CA TYR A 220 19.24 -0.85 18.47
C TYR A 220 18.47 -0.69 17.16
N ALA A 221 18.97 0.16 16.28
CA ALA A 221 18.35 0.41 14.99
C ALA A 221 19.40 0.41 13.87
N LEU A 222 19.08 -0.22 12.75
CA LEU A 222 19.81 -0.06 11.50
C LEU A 222 19.03 0.86 10.57
N ARG A 223 19.71 1.87 10.02
CA ARG A 223 19.11 2.81 9.06
C ARG A 223 20.07 3.12 7.92
N VAL A 224 19.52 3.43 6.76
CA VAL A 224 20.31 3.82 5.60
C VAL A 224 20.39 5.34 5.53
N HIS A 225 21.61 5.87 5.43
CA HIS A 225 21.90 7.29 5.28
C HIS A 225 22.74 7.51 4.03
N TYR A 226 22.59 8.68 3.41
CA TYR A 226 23.54 9.06 2.36
C TYR A 226 24.89 9.34 3.02
N ASP A 227 25.93 8.72 2.48
CA ASP A 227 27.29 8.94 2.90
C ASP A 227 27.99 9.84 1.88
N ASP A 228 28.24 11.10 2.26
CA ASP A 228 28.86 12.09 1.38
C ASP A 228 30.30 11.71 0.97
N VAL A 229 30.98 10.86 1.76
CA VAL A 229 32.36 10.43 1.47
C VAL A 229 32.35 9.32 0.42
N ALA A 230 31.49 8.33 0.59
CA ALA A 230 31.31 7.26 -0.40
C ALA A 230 30.49 7.70 -1.62
N ALA A 231 29.80 8.84 -1.52
CA ALA A 231 28.78 9.31 -2.46
C ALA A 231 27.68 8.26 -2.71
N ASP A 232 27.31 7.51 -1.67
CA ASP A 232 26.47 6.31 -1.75
C ASP A 232 25.62 6.13 -0.49
N TRP A 233 24.56 5.34 -0.58
CA TRP A 233 23.66 5.04 0.54
C TRP A 233 24.22 3.89 1.39
N ARG A 234 24.42 4.14 2.69
CA ARG A 234 25.09 3.22 3.62
C ARG A 234 24.28 2.93 4.87
N ALA A 235 24.34 1.68 5.34
CA ALA A 235 23.75 1.26 6.60
C ALA A 235 24.55 1.83 7.79
N ARG A 236 23.86 2.43 8.74
CA ARG A 236 24.36 3.00 10.00
C ARG A 236 23.69 2.29 11.17
N LEU A 237 24.44 2.05 12.24
CA LEU A 237 23.95 1.40 13.46
C LEU A 237 23.82 2.42 14.59
N TYR A 238 22.65 2.44 15.21
CA TYR A 238 22.32 3.29 16.33
C TYR A 238 21.99 2.47 17.58
N ALA A 239 22.22 3.06 18.74
CA ALA A 239 21.76 2.51 20.02
C ALA A 239 21.05 3.58 20.86
N SER A 240 20.04 3.12 21.58
CA SER A 240 19.34 3.84 22.64
C SER A 240 19.62 3.14 23.95
N THR A 241 19.82 3.89 25.03
CA THR A 241 19.90 3.39 26.42
C THR A 241 18.71 3.81 27.28
N ASN A 242 17.69 4.44 26.68
CA ASN A 242 16.49 4.96 27.34
C ASN A 242 15.20 4.44 26.68
N ARG A 243 15.19 3.16 26.30
CA ARG A 243 13.99 2.47 25.78
C ARG A 243 13.45 3.11 24.49
N GLY A 244 14.33 3.53 23.60
CA GLY A 244 14.02 4.14 22.31
C GLY A 244 13.65 5.63 22.36
N GLY A 245 13.85 6.31 23.49
CA GLY A 245 13.60 7.75 23.61
C GLY A 245 14.62 8.63 22.90
N SER A 246 15.88 8.16 22.82
CA SER A 246 16.94 8.82 22.07
C SER A 246 18.00 7.85 21.59
N PHE A 247 18.56 8.11 20.41
CA PHE A 247 19.55 7.25 19.76
C PHE A 247 20.88 7.97 19.52
N VAL A 248 21.97 7.21 19.56
CA VAL A 248 23.34 7.65 19.29
C VAL A 248 23.92 6.78 18.17
N ASP A 249 24.58 7.40 17.19
CA ASP A 249 25.32 6.70 16.13
C ASP A 249 26.53 5.96 16.73
N LEU A 250 26.68 4.69 16.42
CA LEU A 250 27.80 3.84 16.84
C LEU A 250 28.95 3.81 15.81
N GLY A 251 28.92 4.69 14.81
CA GLY A 251 29.95 4.82 13.78
C GLY A 251 30.11 3.57 12.91
N PHE A 252 29.08 2.73 12.81
CA PHE A 252 29.05 1.62 11.88
C PHE A 252 28.74 2.12 10.48
N VAL A 253 29.43 1.61 9.46
CA VAL A 253 29.12 1.86 8.05
C VAL A 253 29.14 0.52 7.32
N GLY A 254 28.00 0.13 6.76
CA GLY A 254 27.83 -1.09 5.98
C GLY A 254 27.09 -0.87 4.67
N GLU A 255 27.05 -1.89 3.83
CA GLU A 255 26.28 -1.87 2.58
C GLU A 255 24.77 -1.96 2.86
N ARG A 256 23.96 -1.10 2.23
CA ARG A 256 22.53 -0.86 2.56
C ARG A 256 21.57 -2.06 2.47
N SER A 257 21.98 -3.16 1.85
CA SER A 257 21.17 -4.38 1.71
C SER A 257 21.88 -5.62 2.26
N GLN A 258 23.11 -5.46 2.73
CA GLN A 258 23.94 -6.60 3.15
C GLN A 258 24.28 -6.53 4.64
N VAL A 259 23.36 -6.00 5.45
CA VAL A 259 23.52 -5.94 6.90
C VAL A 259 22.23 -6.38 7.57
N ALA A 260 22.33 -7.32 8.52
CA ALA A 260 21.22 -7.77 9.35
C ALA A 260 21.53 -7.59 10.83
N LEU A 261 20.52 -7.17 11.60
CA LEU A 261 20.57 -7.05 13.06
C LEU A 261 19.56 -8.04 13.65
N PHE A 262 20.00 -8.88 14.58
CA PHE A 262 19.14 -9.92 15.13
C PHE A 262 19.39 -10.12 16.63
N SER A 263 18.30 -10.31 17.38
CA SER A 263 18.37 -10.78 18.76
C SER A 263 17.28 -11.83 19.01
N PRO A 264 17.61 -13.00 19.59
CA PRO A 264 16.63 -14.00 20.03
C PRO A 264 15.98 -13.54 21.37
N ARG A 265 15.37 -12.35 21.37
CA ARG A 265 15.02 -11.51 22.53
C ARG A 265 14.12 -12.16 23.59
N GLU A 266 13.42 -13.24 23.26
CA GLU A 266 12.60 -14.01 24.22
C GLU A 266 13.39 -15.05 25.02
N VAL A 267 14.55 -15.47 24.51
CA VAL A 267 15.26 -16.67 24.98
C VAL A 267 16.77 -16.47 25.18
N SER A 268 17.32 -15.35 24.70
CA SER A 268 18.70 -14.92 24.93
C SER A 268 18.79 -13.40 24.83
N THR A 269 19.81 -12.82 25.47
CA THR A 269 20.05 -11.36 25.42
C THR A 269 21.20 -10.99 24.50
N THR A 270 21.73 -11.93 23.72
CA THR A 270 22.78 -11.65 22.75
C THR A 270 22.22 -10.84 21.59
N LEU A 271 22.97 -9.84 21.15
CA LEU A 271 22.67 -9.08 19.94
C LEU A 271 23.74 -9.39 18.89
N TYR A 272 23.29 -9.79 17.71
CA TYR A 272 24.13 -10.14 16.56
C TYR A 272 23.99 -9.09 15.46
N LEU A 273 25.10 -8.82 14.79
CA LEU A 273 25.16 -8.01 13.58
C LEU A 273 25.90 -8.83 12.52
N LEU A 274 25.24 -9.16 11.41
CA LEU A 274 25.87 -9.78 10.25
C LEU A 274 26.07 -8.70 9.18
N ALA A 275 27.32 -8.42 8.83
CA ALA A 275 27.67 -7.43 7.81
C ALA A 275 28.42 -8.12 6.66
N GLY A 276 27.78 -8.20 5.49
CA GLY A 276 28.16 -9.11 4.42
C GLY A 276 28.17 -10.54 4.95
N THR A 277 29.35 -11.13 5.06
CA THR A 277 29.55 -12.47 5.63
C THR A 277 30.14 -12.46 7.05
N GLN A 278 30.52 -11.30 7.59
CA GLN A 278 31.16 -11.21 8.90
C GLN A 278 30.12 -11.06 10.02
N LEU A 279 30.08 -12.04 10.92
CA LEU A 279 29.24 -11.99 12.12
C LEU A 279 29.97 -11.27 13.26
N TYR A 280 29.25 -10.41 13.95
CA TYR A 280 29.65 -9.75 15.19
C TYR A 280 28.63 -10.02 16.30
N THR A 281 29.07 -9.95 17.55
CA THR A 281 28.19 -9.64 18.69
C THR A 281 28.38 -8.20 19.14
N ILE A 282 27.33 -7.63 19.74
CA ILE A 282 27.38 -6.29 20.34
C ILE A 282 27.38 -6.42 21.86
N THR A 283 28.37 -5.81 22.50
CA THR A 283 28.58 -5.89 23.94
C THR A 283 27.58 -4.98 24.68
N PRO A 284 26.78 -5.48 25.66
CA PRO A 284 25.94 -4.65 26.51
C PRO A 284 26.68 -3.45 27.12
N GLY A 285 26.02 -2.31 27.21
CA GLY A 285 26.47 -1.08 27.86
C GLY A 285 27.57 -0.32 27.11
N THR A 286 28.57 -1.03 26.58
CA THR A 286 29.68 -0.43 25.81
C THR A 286 29.39 -0.36 24.31
N HIS A 287 28.42 -1.13 23.83
CA HIS A 287 28.05 -1.27 22.42
C HIS A 287 29.21 -1.70 21.50
N ALA A 288 30.28 -2.27 22.06
CA ALA A 288 31.44 -2.70 21.30
C ALA A 288 31.09 -3.88 20.38
N ARG A 289 31.40 -3.75 19.08
CA ARG A 289 31.29 -4.81 18.07
C ARG A 289 32.46 -5.78 18.23
N VAL A 290 32.17 -7.04 18.52
CA VAL A 290 33.18 -8.11 18.67
C VAL A 290 33.01 -9.10 17.54
N ALA A 291 34.03 -9.23 16.68
CA ALA A 291 34.01 -10.17 15.57
C ALA A 291 33.92 -11.61 16.08
N ARG A 292 33.09 -12.43 15.44
CA ARG A 292 32.78 -13.79 15.91
C ARG A 292 33.17 -14.88 14.92
N SER A 293 32.72 -14.77 13.67
CA SER A 293 33.06 -15.71 12.60
C SER A 293 32.72 -15.13 11.22
N THR A 294 33.07 -15.84 10.16
CA THR A 294 32.69 -15.49 8.78
C THR A 294 31.86 -16.63 8.20
N VAL A 295 30.74 -16.30 7.56
CA VAL A 295 29.93 -17.27 6.81
C VAL A 295 30.67 -17.62 5.51
N PRO A 296 30.86 -18.92 5.18
CA PRO A 296 31.62 -19.34 4.01
C PRO A 296 30.79 -19.25 2.72
N LEU A 297 30.33 -18.05 2.39
CA LEU A 297 29.46 -17.79 1.23
C LEU A 297 30.24 -17.90 -0.09
N ALA A 298 29.67 -18.62 -1.06
CA ALA A 298 30.14 -18.63 -2.45
C ALA A 298 28.95 -18.80 -3.41
N PRO A 299 28.85 -18.02 -4.51
CA PRO A 299 29.73 -16.91 -4.90
C PRO A 299 29.60 -15.69 -3.95
N ALA A 300 30.52 -14.72 -4.10
CA ALA A 300 30.48 -13.48 -3.32
C ALA A 300 29.22 -12.67 -3.62
N LEU A 301 28.80 -11.84 -2.65
CA LEU A 301 27.61 -11.01 -2.76
C LEU A 301 27.69 -10.02 -3.92
N ALA A 302 26.60 -9.92 -4.67
CA ALA A 302 26.40 -8.89 -5.68
C ALA A 302 25.67 -7.67 -5.10
N ALA A 303 25.75 -6.54 -5.81
CA ALA A 303 24.92 -5.39 -5.50
C ALA A 303 23.44 -5.77 -5.64
N GLY A 304 22.65 -5.49 -4.60
CA GLY A 304 21.22 -5.84 -4.56
C GLY A 304 20.89 -7.15 -3.83
N ASP A 305 21.88 -8.00 -3.53
CA ASP A 305 21.66 -9.16 -2.66
C ASP A 305 21.23 -8.70 -1.26
N LEU A 306 20.24 -9.39 -0.70
CA LEU A 306 19.68 -9.10 0.63
C LEU A 306 20.22 -10.07 1.68
N VAL A 307 20.70 -9.56 2.80
CA VAL A 307 21.17 -10.36 3.94
C VAL A 307 20.13 -10.35 5.05
N VAL A 308 19.74 -11.54 5.53
CA VAL A 308 18.86 -11.71 6.70
C VAL A 308 19.54 -12.63 7.71
N LEU A 309 19.32 -12.36 9.00
CA LEU A 309 19.80 -13.18 10.11
C LEU A 309 18.63 -13.43 11.06
N THR A 310 18.37 -14.69 11.37
CA THR A 310 17.35 -15.10 12.34
C THR A 310 17.85 -16.31 13.16
N GLY A 311 17.13 -16.72 14.19
CA GLY A 311 17.57 -17.81 15.06
C GLY A 311 16.80 -17.95 16.36
N GLY A 312 17.40 -18.66 17.30
CA GLY A 312 16.79 -18.94 18.59
C GLY A 312 17.79 -19.51 19.59
N ARG A 313 17.28 -20.11 20.66
CA ARG A 313 18.07 -20.73 21.73
C ARG A 313 17.77 -22.21 21.79
N ASN A 314 18.80 -23.04 21.63
CA ASN A 314 18.66 -24.46 21.86
C ASN A 314 18.66 -24.73 23.37
N SER A 315 17.51 -25.14 23.91
CA SER A 315 17.33 -25.43 25.34
C SER A 315 18.18 -26.60 25.84
N SER A 316 18.58 -27.53 24.96
CA SER A 316 19.36 -28.71 25.34
C SER A 316 20.82 -28.42 25.68
N ASN A 317 21.42 -27.40 25.05
CA ASN A 317 22.84 -27.06 25.23
C ASN A 317 23.07 -25.61 25.67
N GLY A 318 22.02 -24.79 25.72
CA GLY A 318 22.13 -23.38 26.06
C GLY A 318 23.00 -22.60 25.08
N GLN A 319 22.98 -22.96 23.80
CA GLN A 319 23.61 -22.20 22.74
C GLN A 319 22.55 -21.55 21.85
N ASP A 320 22.85 -20.35 21.38
CA ASP A 320 22.05 -19.73 20.33
C ASP A 320 22.32 -20.49 19.02
N PHE A 321 21.28 -20.73 18.23
CA PHE A 321 21.42 -21.19 16.84
C PHE A 321 21.00 -20.07 15.91
N LEU A 322 21.62 -20.02 14.73
CA LEU A 322 21.43 -18.93 13.76
C LEU A 322 21.25 -19.49 12.36
N TYR A 323 20.41 -18.83 11.58
CA TYR A 323 20.29 -18.98 10.14
C TYR A 323 20.67 -17.66 9.48
N ALA A 324 21.72 -17.67 8.67
CA ALA A 324 22.08 -16.57 7.78
C ALA A 324 21.51 -16.87 6.39
N MET A 325 20.74 -15.94 5.83
CA MET A 325 20.11 -16.07 4.53
C MET A 325 20.59 -14.98 3.59
N TYR A 326 20.89 -15.36 2.35
CA TYR A 326 21.37 -14.45 1.30
C TYR A 326 20.44 -14.55 0.10
N SER A 327 19.53 -13.60 0.00
CA SER A 327 18.53 -13.58 -1.06
C SER A 327 19.09 -12.97 -2.33
N ARG A 328 18.86 -13.67 -3.44
CA ARG A 328 19.31 -13.33 -4.80
C ARG A 328 18.17 -13.53 -5.78
N ASP A 329 18.36 -13.14 -7.04
CA ASP A 329 17.35 -13.29 -8.08
C ASP A 329 16.87 -14.75 -8.21
N GLY A 330 15.59 -14.99 -7.86
CA GLY A 330 14.90 -16.28 -7.90
C GLY A 330 15.26 -17.30 -6.80
N ARG A 331 16.18 -17.01 -5.86
CA ARG A 331 16.64 -17.98 -4.84
C ARG A 331 17.14 -17.32 -3.56
N THR A 332 17.18 -18.05 -2.45
CA THR A 332 17.80 -17.59 -1.20
C THR A 332 18.71 -18.67 -0.63
N ASP A 333 20.02 -18.37 -0.53
CA ASP A 333 20.99 -19.29 0.06
C ASP A 333 20.88 -19.31 1.58
N VAL A 334 21.13 -20.46 2.19
CA VAL A 334 20.93 -20.65 3.63
C VAL A 334 22.15 -21.28 4.28
N TYR A 335 22.62 -20.66 5.37
CA TYR A 335 23.69 -21.19 6.22
C TYR A 335 23.20 -21.28 7.65
N ARG A 336 23.52 -22.37 8.34
CA ARG A 336 23.09 -22.64 9.72
C ARG A 336 24.29 -22.77 10.65
N SER A 337 24.19 -22.14 11.82
CA SER A 337 25.06 -22.35 12.97
C SER A 337 24.26 -22.89 14.14
N ILE A 338 24.83 -23.82 14.90
CA ILE A 338 24.22 -24.39 16.13
C ILE A 338 25.08 -24.14 17.39
N ASP A 339 26.13 -23.34 17.25
CA ASP A 339 27.15 -23.08 18.27
C ASP A 339 27.34 -21.57 18.52
N SER A 340 26.23 -20.83 18.48
CA SER A 340 26.17 -19.37 18.67
C SER A 340 27.00 -18.60 17.65
N GLY A 341 26.97 -19.04 16.39
CA GLY A 341 27.63 -18.37 15.28
C GLY A 341 29.13 -18.58 15.24
N LEU A 342 29.69 -19.66 15.80
CA LEU A 342 31.12 -19.94 15.71
C LEU A 342 31.47 -20.69 14.42
N THR A 343 30.63 -21.65 14.03
CA THR A 343 30.77 -22.42 12.78
C THR A 343 29.46 -22.40 11.98
N TRP A 344 29.60 -22.52 10.65
CA TRP A 344 28.49 -22.43 9.69
C TRP A 344 28.49 -23.63 8.75
N VAL A 345 27.29 -24.15 8.49
CA VAL A 345 27.05 -25.25 7.55
C VAL A 345 26.03 -24.79 6.51
N GLU A 346 26.38 -24.89 5.24
CA GLU A 346 25.48 -24.64 4.10
C GLU A 346 24.29 -25.60 4.12
N ARG A 347 23.13 -25.10 3.69
CA ARG A 347 21.84 -25.78 3.70
C ARG A 347 21.20 -25.69 2.31
N THR A 348 20.06 -26.32 2.14
CA THR A 348 19.32 -26.27 0.88
C THR A 348 18.75 -24.87 0.69
N ASP A 349 18.97 -24.29 -0.49
CA ASP A 349 18.45 -22.98 -0.87
C ASP A 349 16.91 -22.97 -0.87
N VAL A 350 16.33 -21.83 -0.49
CA VAL A 350 14.88 -21.59 -0.67
C VAL A 350 14.63 -21.24 -2.14
N PRO A 351 13.63 -21.84 -2.81
CA PRO A 351 13.34 -21.56 -4.21
C PRO A 351 12.53 -20.25 -4.40
N THR A 352 12.93 -19.17 -3.74
CA THR A 352 12.39 -17.82 -3.92
C THR A 352 13.40 -16.76 -3.49
N SER A 353 13.33 -15.58 -4.09
CA SER A 353 13.84 -14.36 -3.45
C SER A 353 12.93 -13.98 -2.28
N LEU A 354 13.49 -13.36 -1.24
CA LEU A 354 12.73 -12.81 -0.13
C LEU A 354 12.05 -11.52 -0.59
N PHE A 355 10.84 -11.28 -0.10
CA PHE A 355 10.12 -10.02 -0.38
C PHE A 355 10.82 -8.82 0.29
N GLY A 356 11.31 -9.01 1.52
CA GLY A 356 12.06 -8.04 2.28
C GLY A 356 12.90 -8.69 3.38
N ASP A 357 13.54 -7.89 4.22
CA ASP A 357 14.42 -8.36 5.30
C ASP A 357 13.68 -9.04 6.45
N ASN A 358 12.40 -8.71 6.68
CA ASN A 358 11.56 -9.38 7.67
C ASN A 358 10.82 -10.63 7.13
N SER A 359 11.04 -11.01 5.87
CA SER A 359 10.32 -12.12 5.23
C SER A 359 10.81 -13.51 5.63
N ALA A 360 11.76 -13.62 6.55
CA ALA A 360 12.27 -14.88 7.04
C ALA A 360 12.51 -14.86 8.55
N GLU A 361 12.08 -15.91 9.23
CA GLU A 361 12.21 -16.04 10.68
C GLU A 361 12.34 -17.51 11.09
N ALA A 362 13.19 -17.79 12.08
CA ALA A 362 13.32 -19.10 12.70
C ALA A 362 12.49 -19.21 13.97
N SER A 363 12.16 -20.44 14.39
CA SER A 363 11.57 -20.63 15.72
C SER A 363 12.55 -20.13 16.79
N PRO A 364 12.09 -19.42 17.84
CA PRO A 364 12.95 -19.05 18.95
C PRO A 364 13.42 -20.26 19.79
N GLN A 365 12.73 -21.40 19.73
CA GLN A 365 12.95 -22.54 20.62
C GLN A 365 13.28 -23.87 19.91
N PHE A 366 12.87 -24.05 18.65
CA PHE A 366 13.09 -25.29 17.90
C PHE A 366 14.15 -25.11 16.81
N VAL A 367 15.31 -25.72 17.04
CA VAL A 367 16.52 -25.55 16.22
C VAL A 367 16.36 -25.88 14.73
N ASP A 368 15.39 -26.72 14.37
CA ASP A 368 15.18 -27.21 13.00
C ASP A 368 14.03 -26.51 12.26
N ARG A 369 13.39 -25.51 12.85
CA ARG A 369 12.25 -24.79 12.25
C ARG A 369 12.65 -23.42 11.75
N VAL A 370 12.39 -23.16 10.48
CA VAL A 370 12.69 -21.88 9.81
C VAL A 370 11.75 -21.65 8.63
N TYR A 371 11.42 -20.39 8.39
CA TYR A 371 10.45 -19.93 7.40
C TYR A 371 11.06 -18.84 6.52
N ALA A 372 10.69 -18.83 5.24
CA ALA A 372 11.19 -17.86 4.27
C ALA A 372 10.14 -17.58 3.19
N GLY A 373 9.78 -16.30 3.02
CA GLY A 373 8.72 -15.85 2.14
C GLY A 373 9.20 -14.89 1.05
N GLY A 374 8.69 -15.09 -0.17
CA GLY A 374 8.76 -14.15 -1.29
C GLY A 374 7.35 -13.86 -1.76
N VAL A 375 7.05 -14.20 -3.02
CA VAL A 375 5.66 -14.28 -3.50
C VAL A 375 4.90 -15.40 -2.77
N ASN A 376 5.56 -16.55 -2.57
CA ASN A 376 5.05 -17.68 -1.82
C ASN A 376 5.85 -17.87 -0.51
N LEU A 377 5.25 -18.53 0.48
CA LEU A 377 5.90 -18.90 1.73
C LEU A 377 6.39 -20.35 1.74
N TYR A 378 7.63 -20.55 2.17
CA TYR A 378 8.25 -21.86 2.39
C TYR A 378 8.55 -22.10 3.86
N ARG A 379 8.41 -23.35 4.29
CA ARG A 379 8.71 -23.82 5.66
C ARG A 379 9.71 -24.97 5.64
N SER A 380 10.55 -25.04 6.66
CA SER A 380 11.41 -26.19 6.94
C SER A 380 11.23 -26.67 8.39
N SER A 381 11.34 -27.98 8.59
CA SER A 381 11.31 -28.63 9.91
C SER A 381 12.47 -29.59 10.14
N ASP A 382 13.49 -29.55 9.29
CA ASP A 382 14.69 -30.39 9.33
C ASP A 382 15.99 -29.54 9.31
N GLY A 383 15.84 -28.27 9.67
CA GLY A 383 16.91 -27.29 9.73
C GLY A 383 17.46 -26.91 8.37
N ALA A 384 16.53 -26.62 7.43
CA ALA A 384 16.76 -26.25 6.05
C ALA A 384 17.47 -27.33 5.21
N GLN A 385 17.25 -28.62 5.50
CA GLN A 385 17.65 -29.69 4.57
C GLN A 385 16.63 -29.85 3.45
N SER A 386 15.36 -29.57 3.72
CA SER A 386 14.31 -29.49 2.71
C SER A 386 13.33 -28.35 3.02
N TRP A 387 12.67 -27.88 1.95
CA TRP A 387 11.67 -26.82 1.99
C TRP A 387 10.34 -27.34 1.46
N GLN A 388 9.26 -26.97 2.14
CA GLN A 388 7.89 -27.26 1.72
C GLN A 388 7.17 -25.95 1.46
N LEU A 389 6.50 -25.86 0.32
CA LEU A 389 5.59 -24.76 0.01
C LEU A 389 4.37 -24.84 0.95
N VAL A 390 3.96 -23.71 1.55
CA VAL A 390 2.76 -23.65 2.40
C VAL A 390 1.49 -23.74 1.54
N ASN A 391 1.38 -22.89 0.53
CA ASN A 391 0.40 -22.97 -0.55
C ASN A 391 0.93 -22.23 -1.79
N ASP A 392 0.36 -22.52 -2.95
CA ASP A 392 0.49 -21.61 -4.08
C ASP A 392 -0.43 -20.41 -3.85
N TRP A 393 0.05 -19.19 -4.05
CA TRP A 393 -0.70 -17.97 -3.74
C TRP A 393 -2.06 -17.91 -4.45
N GLY A 394 -2.18 -18.47 -5.66
CA GLY A 394 -3.44 -18.49 -6.41
C GLY A 394 -4.55 -19.31 -5.73
N GLU A 395 -4.20 -20.23 -4.82
CA GLU A 395 -5.17 -20.97 -4.00
C GLU A 395 -5.95 -20.05 -3.05
N TYR A 396 -5.42 -18.86 -2.70
CA TYR A 396 -6.08 -17.87 -1.86
C TYR A 396 -7.49 -17.52 -2.35
N TYR A 397 -7.65 -17.26 -3.66
CA TYR A 397 -8.93 -16.76 -4.20
C TYR A 397 -10.07 -17.78 -4.10
N GLY A 398 -9.76 -19.06 -3.92
CA GLY A 398 -10.73 -20.10 -3.62
C GLY A 398 -10.91 -20.40 -2.13
N SER A 399 -10.02 -19.94 -1.26
CA SER A 399 -9.97 -20.31 0.17
C SER A 399 -9.29 -19.24 1.05
N PRO A 400 -9.77 -17.98 1.06
CA PRO A 400 -9.07 -16.87 1.72
C PRO A 400 -8.95 -17.02 3.24
N ALA A 401 -9.80 -17.85 3.85
CA ALA A 401 -9.75 -18.15 5.29
C ALA A 401 -8.57 -19.03 5.70
N SER A 402 -8.01 -19.84 4.78
CA SER A 402 -7.05 -20.90 5.10
C SER A 402 -5.86 -21.02 4.15
N LYS A 403 -5.73 -20.08 3.20
CA LYS A 403 -4.62 -20.00 2.25
C LYS A 403 -4.02 -18.61 2.29
N LEU A 404 -2.70 -18.52 2.24
CA LEU A 404 -1.97 -17.26 2.21
C LEU A 404 -2.16 -16.59 0.85
N HIS A 405 -2.40 -15.28 0.89
CA HIS A 405 -2.25 -14.40 -0.26
C HIS A 405 -0.78 -14.34 -0.73
N ALA A 406 -0.56 -13.88 -1.96
CA ALA A 406 0.76 -13.55 -2.48
C ALA A 406 1.46 -12.48 -1.63
N ASP A 407 2.78 -12.46 -1.79
CA ASP A 407 3.73 -11.52 -1.22
C ASP A 407 3.77 -11.56 0.30
N ILE A 408 4.93 -11.91 0.86
CA ILE A 408 5.13 -12.17 2.28
C ILE A 408 6.08 -11.12 2.88
N PRO A 409 5.61 -9.91 3.24
CA PRO A 409 6.47 -8.87 3.82
C PRO A 409 7.10 -9.24 5.16
N ASN A 410 6.45 -10.09 5.96
CA ASN A 410 6.90 -10.37 7.33
C ASN A 410 6.44 -11.73 7.84
N VAL A 411 7.33 -12.43 8.54
CA VAL A 411 7.01 -13.60 9.38
C VAL A 411 7.45 -13.32 10.81
N ASP A 412 6.53 -13.32 11.77
CA ASP A 412 6.86 -13.20 13.20
C ASP A 412 6.61 -14.53 13.93
N VAL A 413 7.53 -14.94 14.80
CA VAL A 413 7.39 -16.16 15.60
C VAL A 413 7.54 -15.86 17.08
N TYR A 414 6.53 -16.22 17.87
CA TYR A 414 6.50 -16.02 19.32
C TYR A 414 6.36 -17.35 20.06
N VAL A 415 6.98 -17.46 21.23
CA VAL A 415 6.73 -18.60 22.12
C VAL A 415 5.52 -18.31 23.01
N ASN A 416 4.49 -19.14 22.90
CA ASN A 416 3.31 -19.06 23.78
C ASN A 416 2.97 -20.44 24.33
N GLY A 417 3.20 -20.68 25.61
CA GLY A 417 2.91 -21.96 26.25
C GLY A 417 3.72 -23.13 25.70
N GLY A 418 4.96 -22.90 25.25
CA GLY A 418 5.87 -23.94 24.73
C GLY A 418 5.61 -24.35 23.28
N ILE A 419 4.76 -23.62 22.56
CA ILE A 419 4.55 -23.77 21.11
C ILE A 419 4.88 -22.47 20.39
N ASP A 420 5.27 -22.59 19.12
CA ASP A 420 5.42 -21.44 18.24
C ASP A 420 4.04 -20.94 17.83
N ARG A 421 3.80 -19.64 17.99
CA ARG A 421 2.71 -18.91 17.36
C ARG A 421 3.33 -18.09 16.24
N ILE A 422 2.93 -18.38 15.01
CA ILE A 422 3.53 -17.81 13.81
C ILE A 422 2.50 -16.85 13.21
N PHE A 423 2.88 -15.60 13.01
CA PHE A 423 2.09 -14.63 12.28
C PHE A 423 2.72 -14.39 10.91
N VAL A 424 1.90 -14.45 9.87
CA VAL A 424 2.34 -14.20 8.49
C VAL A 424 1.59 -12.98 7.98
N SER A 425 2.34 -11.95 7.64
CA SER A 425 1.79 -10.77 6.97
C SER A 425 1.84 -10.99 5.45
N THR A 426 0.77 -10.61 4.77
CA THR A 426 0.67 -10.68 3.30
C THR A 426 0.02 -9.43 2.73
N ASP A 427 -0.06 -9.35 1.40
CA ASP A 427 -0.83 -8.30 0.69
C ASP A 427 -2.35 -8.49 0.78
N GLY A 428 -2.79 -9.59 1.39
CA GLY A 428 -4.19 -9.90 1.70
C GLY A 428 -4.52 -10.02 3.18
N GLY A 429 -3.66 -9.45 4.04
CA GLY A 429 -3.93 -9.30 5.46
C GLY A 429 -2.99 -10.10 6.36
N LEU A 430 -3.52 -10.55 7.51
CA LEU A 430 -2.74 -11.16 8.58
C LEU A 430 -3.22 -12.57 8.87
N TYR A 431 -2.29 -13.52 8.97
CA TYR A 431 -2.57 -14.92 9.24
C TYR A 431 -1.87 -15.40 10.50
N GLU A 432 -2.41 -16.46 11.10
CA GLU A 432 -1.78 -17.17 12.21
C GLU A 432 -1.66 -18.66 11.92
N SER A 433 -0.60 -19.28 12.44
CA SER A 433 -0.43 -20.72 12.56
C SER A 433 0.11 -21.09 13.95
N ASN A 434 -0.20 -22.31 14.37
CA ASN A 434 0.30 -22.91 15.60
C ASN A 434 0.84 -24.33 15.41
N ASP A 435 0.94 -24.76 14.16
CA ASP A 435 1.29 -26.12 13.75
C ASP A 435 2.45 -26.11 12.75
N ASN A 436 3.35 -25.13 12.89
CA ASN A 436 4.54 -24.98 12.05
C ASN A 436 4.18 -24.71 10.57
N LEU A 437 3.16 -23.86 10.32
CA LEU A 437 2.63 -23.52 8.99
C LEU A 437 2.14 -24.72 8.17
N LEU A 438 1.66 -25.78 8.84
CA LEU A 438 0.92 -26.84 8.16
C LEU A 438 -0.49 -26.36 7.80
N THR A 439 -1.08 -25.53 8.67
CA THR A 439 -2.32 -24.80 8.42
C THR A 439 -2.15 -23.33 8.81
N VAL A 440 -2.93 -22.47 8.16
CA VAL A 440 -3.03 -21.04 8.47
C VAL A 440 -4.49 -20.63 8.65
N SER A 441 -4.72 -19.59 9.44
CA SER A 441 -6.04 -18.98 9.64
C SER A 441 -5.96 -17.47 9.42
N ASN A 442 -6.80 -16.93 8.55
CA ASN A 442 -6.88 -15.49 8.26
C ASN A 442 -7.55 -14.74 9.43
N LEU A 443 -6.85 -13.75 10.00
CA LEU A 443 -7.31 -12.93 11.13
C LEU A 443 -7.96 -11.61 10.70
N SER A 444 -8.06 -11.37 9.39
CA SER A 444 -8.40 -10.08 8.79
C SER A 444 -9.64 -10.10 7.88
N LEU A 445 -10.42 -11.18 7.92
CA LEU A 445 -11.70 -11.28 7.20
C LEU A 445 -12.82 -10.40 7.80
N SER A 446 -12.55 -9.67 8.88
CA SER A 446 -13.49 -8.74 9.50
C SER A 446 -12.75 -7.67 10.30
N GLY A 447 -13.15 -6.41 10.16
CA GLY A 447 -12.77 -5.28 11.03
C GLY A 447 -11.36 -4.72 10.82
N LEU A 448 -10.50 -5.38 10.05
CA LEU A 448 -9.16 -4.89 9.71
C LEU A 448 -9.19 -4.11 8.38
N ASN A 449 -9.68 -2.88 8.43
CA ASN A 449 -10.00 -2.08 7.25
C ASN A 449 -8.74 -1.39 6.68
N VAL A 450 -7.83 -2.18 6.12
CA VAL A 450 -6.50 -1.75 5.65
C VAL A 450 -6.33 -1.79 4.14
N SER A 451 -7.45 -1.86 3.40
CA SER A 451 -7.43 -1.88 1.94
C SER A 451 -6.76 -0.64 1.35
N GLN A 452 -5.97 -0.83 0.30
CA GLN A 452 -5.30 0.21 -0.46
C GLN A 452 -6.07 0.45 -1.77
N TYR A 453 -6.82 1.54 -1.84
CA TYR A 453 -7.68 1.83 -2.99
C TYR A 453 -7.11 2.94 -3.87
N TYR A 454 -7.12 2.71 -5.18
CA TYR A 454 -6.76 3.71 -6.19
C TYR A 454 -7.96 4.57 -6.60
N THR A 455 -9.18 4.00 -6.59
CA THR A 455 -10.38 4.70 -7.04
C THR A 455 -11.66 4.05 -6.50
N SER A 456 -12.73 4.83 -6.42
CA SER A 456 -14.08 4.37 -6.15
C SER A 456 -15.07 4.96 -7.14
N TYR A 457 -16.14 4.21 -7.43
CA TYR A 457 -17.27 4.73 -8.20
C TYR A 457 -18.60 4.32 -7.58
N THR A 458 -19.47 5.29 -7.33
CA THR A 458 -20.84 5.03 -6.87
C THR A 458 -21.78 4.85 -8.08
N VAL A 459 -22.30 3.64 -8.24
CA VAL A 459 -23.28 3.28 -9.26
C VAL A 459 -24.63 3.89 -8.91
N ARG A 460 -24.94 5.01 -9.58
CA ARG A 460 -26.17 5.79 -9.37
C ARG A 460 -27.40 5.11 -9.99
N ALA A 461 -27.20 4.27 -11.01
CA ALA A 461 -28.26 3.46 -11.61
C ALA A 461 -28.57 2.23 -10.75
N GLY A 462 -29.69 2.25 -10.02
CA GLY A 462 -30.31 1.01 -9.52
C GLY A 462 -29.75 0.42 -8.22
N GLY A 463 -29.13 1.20 -7.33
CA GLY A 463 -28.78 0.68 -5.99
C GLY A 463 -27.69 1.38 -5.19
N ASN A 464 -27.04 2.43 -5.73
CA ASN A 464 -25.90 3.09 -5.09
C ASN A 464 -24.77 2.10 -4.72
N HIS A 465 -24.56 1.06 -5.54
CA HIS A 465 -23.45 0.12 -5.37
C HIS A 465 -22.13 0.89 -5.35
N ILE A 466 -21.20 0.46 -4.50
CA ILE A 466 -19.85 1.02 -4.48
C ILE A 466 -18.94 0.00 -5.13
N LEU A 467 -18.31 0.40 -6.24
CA LEU A 467 -17.23 -0.34 -6.86
C LEU A 467 -15.92 0.32 -6.47
N VAL A 468 -14.91 -0.49 -6.18
CA VAL A 468 -13.56 0.00 -5.88
C VAL A 468 -12.52 -0.79 -6.63
N GLY A 469 -11.50 -0.08 -7.10
CA GLY A 469 -10.27 -0.66 -7.61
C GLY A 469 -9.19 -0.62 -6.53
N ALA A 470 -8.70 -1.78 -6.13
CA ALA A 470 -7.70 -1.94 -5.09
C ALA A 470 -6.33 -2.31 -5.67
N GLN A 471 -5.29 -2.09 -4.87
CA GLN A 471 -4.00 -2.75 -5.02
C GLN A 471 -4.11 -4.20 -4.52
N ASP A 472 -3.63 -5.16 -5.31
CA ASP A 472 -3.54 -6.63 -5.07
C ASP A 472 -4.89 -7.35 -4.82
N GLN A 473 -5.80 -6.70 -4.10
CA GLN A 473 -7.13 -7.17 -3.74
C GLN A 473 -8.21 -6.88 -4.79
N GLY A 474 -7.86 -6.45 -5.99
CA GLY A 474 -8.75 -6.58 -7.13
C GLY A 474 -9.84 -5.53 -7.26
N LEU A 475 -10.76 -5.81 -8.20
CA LEU A 475 -12.05 -5.13 -8.30
C LEU A 475 -12.97 -5.67 -7.21
N GLN A 476 -13.47 -4.78 -6.36
CA GLN A 476 -14.40 -5.14 -5.29
C GLN A 476 -15.74 -4.42 -5.43
N LYS A 477 -16.81 -5.10 -5.00
CA LYS A 477 -18.18 -4.61 -5.08
C LYS A 477 -18.85 -4.66 -3.71
N MET A 478 -19.42 -3.54 -3.29
CA MET A 478 -20.35 -3.46 -2.15
C MET A 478 -21.73 -3.14 -2.73
N LEU A 479 -22.58 -4.17 -2.83
CA LEU A 479 -23.87 -4.03 -3.48
C LEU A 479 -24.95 -3.52 -2.52
N ASN A 480 -25.70 -2.49 -2.92
CA ASN A 480 -26.75 -1.87 -2.10
C ASN A 480 -26.29 -1.57 -0.66
N PRO A 481 -25.16 -0.86 -0.49
CA PRO A 481 -24.54 -0.71 0.81
C PRO A 481 -25.45 0.06 1.77
N GLY A 482 -25.60 -0.45 3.00
CA GLY A 482 -26.31 0.23 4.08
C GLY A 482 -25.49 1.39 4.66
N VAL A 483 -25.73 1.77 5.92
CA VAL A 483 -24.89 2.76 6.66
C VAL A 483 -23.71 2.05 7.34
N GLY A 484 -22.59 2.77 7.55
CA GLY A 484 -21.39 2.26 8.24
C GLY A 484 -20.49 1.37 7.37
N VAL A 485 -19.57 0.65 8.01
CA VAL A 485 -18.60 -0.21 7.29
C VAL A 485 -19.32 -1.35 6.56
N GLN A 486 -18.99 -1.55 5.29
CA GLN A 486 -19.61 -2.55 4.42
C GLN A 486 -18.62 -3.66 4.08
N GLN A 487 -19.16 -4.86 3.93
CA GLN A 487 -18.40 -6.00 3.40
C GLN A 487 -18.35 -5.91 1.88
N ALA A 488 -17.18 -6.16 1.32
CA ALA A 488 -16.96 -6.18 -0.12
C ALA A 488 -16.81 -7.61 -0.62
N SER A 489 -17.29 -7.84 -1.83
CA SER A 489 -16.99 -9.03 -2.59
C SER A 489 -15.91 -8.73 -3.61
N GLN A 490 -14.80 -9.46 -3.55
CA GLN A 490 -13.78 -9.42 -4.57
C GLN A 490 -14.29 -10.14 -5.82
N THR A 491 -14.39 -9.41 -6.93
CA THR A 491 -14.89 -9.93 -8.21
C THR A 491 -13.78 -10.61 -9.00
N ILE A 492 -12.59 -10.01 -9.01
CA ILE A 492 -11.40 -10.48 -9.72
C ILE A 492 -10.17 -9.84 -9.05
N SER A 493 -9.03 -10.54 -9.02
CA SER A 493 -7.79 -10.14 -8.31
C SER A 493 -6.92 -9.12 -9.05
N GLY A 494 -6.00 -8.47 -8.32
CA GLY A 494 -4.93 -7.61 -8.86
C GLY A 494 -5.21 -6.10 -8.80
N ASP A 495 -4.43 -5.29 -9.53
CA ASP A 495 -4.53 -3.82 -9.48
C ASP A 495 -5.62 -3.23 -10.39
N TYR A 496 -6.63 -2.57 -9.83
CA TYR A 496 -7.67 -1.89 -10.62
C TYR A 496 -7.79 -0.40 -10.32
N ALA A 497 -8.01 0.41 -11.34
CA ALA A 497 -8.06 1.86 -11.23
C ALA A 497 -8.95 2.54 -12.29
N HIS A 498 -9.08 3.87 -12.20
CA HIS A 498 -9.85 4.73 -13.09
C HIS A 498 -11.26 4.20 -13.40
N LEU A 499 -12.03 3.93 -12.35
CA LEU A 499 -13.41 3.48 -12.48
C LEU A 499 -14.27 4.65 -12.97
N VAL A 500 -14.72 4.60 -14.23
CA VAL A 500 -15.46 5.69 -14.88
C VAL A 500 -16.73 5.18 -15.57
N SER A 501 -17.77 6.01 -15.60
CA SER A 501 -19.02 5.68 -16.28
C SER A 501 -19.66 6.91 -16.90
N GLY A 502 -20.19 6.75 -18.11
CA GLY A 502 -20.94 7.77 -18.84
C GLY A 502 -22.45 7.58 -18.77
N ASN A 503 -22.95 6.53 -18.11
CA ASN A 503 -24.36 6.16 -18.08
C ASN A 503 -24.85 5.89 -16.64
N SER A 504 -24.37 6.69 -15.69
CA SER A 504 -24.73 6.60 -14.27
C SER A 504 -24.42 5.24 -13.63
N GLY A 505 -23.47 4.48 -14.18
CA GLY A 505 -23.07 3.17 -13.66
C GLY A 505 -23.89 1.99 -14.17
N ALA A 506 -24.72 2.16 -15.22
CA ALA A 506 -25.30 1.00 -15.90
C ALA A 506 -24.19 0.11 -16.54
N SER A 507 -23.07 0.71 -16.91
CA SER A 507 -21.79 0.03 -17.16
C SER A 507 -20.64 0.88 -16.61
N VAL A 508 -19.54 0.23 -16.21
CA VAL A 508 -18.36 0.90 -15.62
C VAL A 508 -17.11 0.43 -16.34
N TRP A 509 -16.32 1.38 -16.85
CA TRP A 509 -14.99 1.13 -17.40
C TRP A 509 -13.93 1.27 -16.30
N MET A 510 -12.82 0.54 -16.45
CA MET A 510 -11.68 0.54 -15.53
C MET A 510 -10.43 0.05 -16.25
N VAL A 511 -9.29 0.11 -15.59
CA VAL A 511 -8.00 -0.39 -16.11
C VAL A 511 -7.31 -1.30 -15.12
N TYR A 512 -6.45 -2.14 -15.69
CA TYR A 512 -5.44 -2.97 -15.03
C TYR A 512 -4.09 -2.75 -15.75
N PRO A 513 -2.93 -3.00 -15.11
CA PRO A 513 -1.63 -3.02 -15.78
C PRO A 513 -1.54 -4.01 -16.95
N GLY A 514 -1.93 -3.57 -18.15
CA GLY A 514 -1.91 -4.40 -19.37
C GLY A 514 -3.24 -4.59 -20.08
N PHE A 515 -4.36 -4.11 -19.53
CA PHE A 515 -5.64 -4.08 -20.26
C PHE A 515 -6.61 -3.02 -19.74
N ALA A 516 -7.54 -2.61 -20.61
CA ALA A 516 -8.75 -1.88 -20.21
C ALA A 516 -9.91 -2.86 -20.05
N MET A 517 -10.82 -2.61 -19.12
CA MET A 517 -11.95 -3.49 -18.82
C MET A 517 -13.26 -2.70 -18.74
N LEU A 518 -14.35 -3.34 -19.15
CA LEU A 518 -15.73 -2.89 -19.00
C LEU A 518 -16.48 -3.92 -18.18
N ASP A 519 -17.14 -3.48 -17.11
CA ASP A 519 -18.19 -4.24 -16.43
C ASP A 519 -19.56 -3.80 -16.94
N THR A 520 -20.23 -4.70 -17.68
CA THR A 520 -21.59 -4.48 -18.20
C THR A 520 -22.68 -4.87 -17.20
N ALA A 521 -22.31 -5.44 -16.05
CA ALA A 521 -23.23 -5.80 -14.98
C ALA A 521 -22.68 -5.40 -13.59
N PRO A 522 -22.50 -4.08 -13.30
CA PRO A 522 -21.95 -3.61 -12.01
C PRO A 522 -22.76 -4.04 -10.77
N ALA A 523 -24.04 -4.35 -10.96
CA ALA A 523 -24.94 -4.85 -9.92
C ALA A 523 -24.82 -6.37 -9.67
N ALA A 524 -24.11 -7.10 -10.51
CA ALA A 524 -23.85 -8.53 -10.34
C ALA A 524 -22.56 -8.76 -9.54
N ASN A 525 -22.58 -9.79 -8.69
CA ASN A 525 -21.47 -10.14 -7.82
C ASN A 525 -20.54 -11.22 -8.40
N ASP A 526 -20.45 -11.27 -9.72
CA ASP A 526 -19.68 -12.26 -10.47
C ASP A 526 -18.93 -11.60 -11.63
N GLN A 527 -18.24 -12.42 -12.42
CA GLN A 527 -17.44 -11.97 -13.56
C GLN A 527 -18.24 -11.94 -14.88
N SER A 528 -19.54 -12.20 -14.87
CA SER A 528 -20.35 -12.38 -16.11
C SER A 528 -20.40 -11.11 -16.98
N GLY A 529 -20.32 -9.94 -16.36
CA GLY A 529 -20.29 -8.63 -17.00
C GLY A 529 -18.92 -8.18 -17.50
N LEU A 530 -17.84 -8.86 -17.16
CA LEU A 530 -16.48 -8.37 -17.43
C LEU A 530 -16.06 -8.63 -18.88
N ARG A 531 -15.63 -7.58 -19.58
CA ARG A 531 -15.05 -7.62 -20.94
C ARG A 531 -13.75 -6.85 -20.91
N TYR A 532 -12.69 -7.35 -21.53
CA TYR A 532 -11.40 -6.67 -21.52
C TYR A 532 -10.85 -6.48 -22.94
N TRP A 533 -9.95 -5.52 -23.05
CA TRP A 533 -9.18 -5.20 -24.23
C TRP A 533 -7.70 -5.23 -23.85
N ASN A 534 -7.04 -6.35 -24.18
CA ASN A 534 -5.65 -6.60 -23.81
C ASN A 534 -4.70 -5.70 -24.62
N PHE A 535 -3.79 -5.01 -23.95
CA PHE A 535 -2.89 -4.06 -24.60
C PHE A 535 -1.89 -4.76 -25.54
N GLY A 536 -1.30 -5.88 -25.10
CA GLY A 536 -0.35 -6.67 -25.88
C GLY A 536 -0.97 -7.23 -27.16
N ASP A 537 -2.14 -7.87 -27.04
CA ASP A 537 -2.87 -8.45 -28.18
C ASP A 537 -3.25 -7.42 -29.25
N ASN A 538 -3.39 -6.15 -28.83
CA ASN A 538 -3.77 -5.05 -29.70
C ASN A 538 -2.59 -4.13 -30.08
N ALA A 539 -1.36 -4.55 -29.81
CA ALA A 539 -0.14 -3.77 -30.07
C ALA A 539 -0.22 -2.33 -29.50
N PHE A 540 -0.97 -2.13 -28.42
CA PHE A 540 -0.96 -0.90 -27.65
C PHE A 540 0.35 -0.88 -26.87
N THR A 541 1.12 0.20 -26.92
CA THR A 541 2.46 0.31 -26.30
C THR A 541 2.67 1.67 -25.63
N GLY A 542 3.58 1.71 -24.66
CA GLY A 542 3.97 2.93 -23.95
C GLY A 542 2.99 3.40 -22.88
N TRP A 543 2.00 2.57 -22.51
CA TRP A 543 0.98 2.88 -21.52
C TRP A 543 1.55 3.09 -20.11
N TYR A 544 0.89 3.91 -19.28
CA TYR A 544 1.18 4.00 -17.84
C TYR A 544 0.75 2.72 -17.13
N PHE A 545 1.31 2.46 -15.95
CA PHE A 545 0.90 1.32 -15.12
C PHE A 545 -0.63 1.25 -14.91
N LEU A 546 -1.27 2.39 -14.59
CA LEU A 546 -2.73 2.53 -14.52
C LEU A 546 -3.16 3.67 -15.46
N PRO A 547 -3.44 3.39 -16.74
CA PRO A 547 -3.64 4.46 -17.72
C PRO A 547 -4.99 5.17 -17.52
N PRO A 548 -5.03 6.52 -17.57
CA PRO A 548 -6.26 7.29 -17.38
C PRO A 548 -7.36 6.99 -18.40
N LEU A 549 -8.61 6.99 -17.91
CA LEU A 549 -9.81 6.81 -18.71
C LEU A 549 -10.73 8.05 -18.61
N ALA A 550 -11.47 8.30 -19.69
CA ALA A 550 -12.61 9.23 -19.68
C ALA A 550 -13.82 8.58 -20.37
N ALA A 551 -14.91 8.38 -19.63
CA ALA A 551 -16.14 7.79 -20.18
C ALA A 551 -16.92 8.81 -21.02
N ASP A 552 -17.48 8.37 -22.14
CA ASP A 552 -18.34 9.22 -22.97
C ASP A 552 -19.73 9.37 -22.30
N PRO A 553 -20.14 10.58 -21.90
CA PRO A 553 -21.42 10.81 -21.21
C PRO A 553 -22.65 10.60 -22.10
N SER A 554 -22.45 10.51 -23.43
CA SER A 554 -23.52 10.21 -24.38
C SER A 554 -23.65 8.72 -24.71
N ASN A 555 -22.63 7.91 -24.36
CA ASN A 555 -22.58 6.49 -24.70
C ASN A 555 -21.70 5.70 -23.73
N GLY A 556 -22.32 5.01 -22.76
CA GLY A 556 -21.60 4.19 -21.77
C GLY A 556 -20.81 3.00 -22.35
N ASN A 557 -20.99 2.67 -23.63
CA ASN A 557 -20.16 1.68 -24.33
C ASN A 557 -18.89 2.27 -24.94
N ARG A 558 -18.57 3.54 -24.65
CA ARG A 558 -17.37 4.23 -25.17
C ARG A 558 -16.55 4.86 -24.06
N VAL A 559 -15.23 4.76 -24.19
CA VAL A 559 -14.26 5.39 -23.29
C VAL A 559 -13.04 5.85 -24.09
N LEU A 560 -12.41 6.95 -23.67
CA LEU A 560 -11.10 7.33 -24.16
C LEU A 560 -10.02 6.80 -23.20
N LEU A 561 -8.92 6.31 -23.75
CA LEU A 561 -7.76 5.76 -23.05
C LEU A 561 -6.52 6.62 -23.35
N ALA A 562 -5.84 7.03 -22.29
CA ALA A 562 -4.64 7.86 -22.34
C ALA A 562 -3.33 7.04 -22.29
N GLY A 563 -2.20 7.74 -22.41
CA GLY A 563 -0.88 7.23 -22.07
C GLY A 563 -0.21 6.31 -23.07
N GLY A 564 -0.82 5.91 -24.19
CA GLY A 564 -0.17 4.98 -25.13
C GLY A 564 -0.60 5.14 -26.58
N ARG A 565 -0.20 4.18 -27.42
CA ARG A 565 -0.49 4.16 -28.86
C ARG A 565 -0.58 2.74 -29.42
N ILE A 566 -1.42 2.56 -30.44
CA ILE A 566 -1.53 1.32 -31.23
C ILE A 566 -0.46 1.31 -32.33
N GLY A 567 0.25 0.20 -32.48
CA GLY A 567 1.18 -0.06 -33.59
C GLY A 567 2.63 0.40 -33.38
N GLY A 568 2.98 0.87 -32.17
CA GLY A 568 4.36 1.29 -31.84
C GLY A 568 4.75 2.68 -32.39
N GLY A 569 6.06 2.92 -32.56
CA GLY A 569 6.60 4.21 -33.04
C GLY A 569 6.84 5.25 -31.92
N GLY A 570 6.98 6.53 -32.25
CA GLY A 570 7.21 7.61 -31.25
C GLY A 570 5.99 8.48 -30.94
N SER A 571 4.92 8.38 -31.74
CA SER A 571 3.78 9.29 -31.69
C SER A 571 2.89 9.07 -30.48
N GLN A 572 2.41 10.14 -29.86
CA GLN A 572 1.59 10.12 -28.66
C GLN A 572 0.14 10.42 -29.04
N ARG A 573 -0.78 9.52 -28.68
CA ARG A 573 -2.15 9.50 -29.22
C ARG A 573 -3.17 9.22 -28.11
N VAL A 574 -4.44 9.41 -28.47
CA VAL A 574 -5.60 8.99 -27.66
C VAL A 574 -6.28 7.84 -28.38
N VAL A 575 -6.60 6.79 -27.63
CA VAL A 575 -7.34 5.64 -28.12
C VAL A 575 -8.80 5.75 -27.68
N GLU A 576 -9.74 5.55 -28.59
CA GLU A 576 -11.17 5.38 -28.28
C GLU A 576 -11.48 3.88 -28.28
N LEU A 577 -11.96 3.38 -27.14
CA LEU A 577 -12.45 2.01 -27.00
C LEU A 577 -13.97 2.00 -27.13
N SER A 578 -14.51 0.99 -27.80
CA SER A 578 -15.95 0.83 -28.03
C SER A 578 -16.38 -0.62 -27.82
N TYR A 579 -17.44 -0.81 -27.03
CA TYR A 579 -18.08 -2.11 -26.85
C TYR A 579 -19.31 -2.26 -27.75
N ASN A 580 -19.38 -3.34 -28.52
CA ASN A 580 -20.45 -3.59 -29.48
C ASN A 580 -21.53 -4.59 -28.99
N GLY A 581 -21.49 -4.99 -27.71
CA GLY A 581 -22.34 -6.05 -27.16
C GLY A 581 -21.68 -7.43 -27.12
N SER A 582 -20.51 -7.61 -27.73
CA SER A 582 -19.74 -8.86 -27.70
C SER A 582 -18.29 -8.66 -27.29
N SER A 583 -17.61 -7.70 -27.92
CA SER A 583 -16.17 -7.45 -27.78
C SER A 583 -15.90 -5.96 -27.72
N ILE A 584 -14.73 -5.62 -27.18
CA ILE A 584 -14.21 -4.26 -27.18
C ILE A 584 -13.26 -4.12 -28.38
N SER A 585 -13.42 -3.04 -29.15
CA SER A 585 -12.46 -2.63 -30.17
C SER A 585 -11.81 -1.30 -29.81
N GLY A 586 -10.58 -1.10 -30.25
CA GLY A 586 -9.84 0.15 -30.08
C GLY A 586 -9.57 0.82 -31.42
N SER A 587 -9.69 2.14 -31.45
CA SER A 587 -9.32 2.97 -32.60
C SER A 587 -8.54 4.19 -32.14
N GLN A 588 -7.61 4.69 -32.94
CA GLN A 588 -6.84 5.89 -32.62
C GLN A 588 -6.93 6.90 -33.74
N ASP A 589 -6.89 8.18 -33.38
CA ASP A 589 -6.83 9.27 -34.36
C ASP A 589 -5.39 9.41 -34.89
N SER A 590 -5.13 8.85 -36.07
CA SER A 590 -3.82 8.91 -36.72
C SER A 590 -3.47 10.30 -37.26
N SER A 591 -4.40 11.26 -37.28
CA SER A 591 -4.17 12.60 -37.83
C SER A 591 -3.49 13.58 -36.87
N PHE A 592 -3.56 13.35 -35.55
CA PHE A 592 -3.02 14.27 -34.55
C PHE A 592 -2.05 13.61 -33.56
N ASP A 593 -0.80 14.09 -33.53
CA ASP A 593 0.23 13.67 -32.57
C ASP A 593 0.35 14.70 -31.45
N PHE A 594 0.23 14.25 -30.20
CA PHE A 594 0.40 15.13 -29.03
C PHE A 594 1.86 15.48 -28.78
N GLY A 595 2.83 14.76 -29.37
CA GLY A 595 4.26 14.96 -29.17
C GLY A 595 4.79 14.61 -27.77
N SER A 596 3.88 14.46 -26.79
CA SER A 596 4.15 14.07 -25.40
C SER A 596 3.04 13.12 -24.92
N PRO A 597 3.35 12.12 -24.06
CA PRO A 597 2.33 11.19 -23.57
C PRO A 597 1.17 11.92 -22.91
N VAL A 598 -0.06 11.47 -23.21
CA VAL A 598 -1.30 12.08 -22.70
C VAL A 598 -1.54 11.59 -21.28
N THR A 599 -1.70 12.49 -20.32
CA THR A 599 -1.79 12.20 -18.87
C THR A 599 -3.19 12.35 -18.30
N ALA A 600 -4.12 12.97 -19.02
CA ALA A 600 -5.51 13.08 -18.60
C ALA A 600 -6.43 13.29 -19.80
N LEU A 601 -7.68 12.87 -19.63
CA LEU A 601 -8.74 13.00 -20.63
C LEU A 601 -10.03 13.41 -19.92
N ALA A 602 -10.88 14.16 -20.61
CA ALA A 602 -12.24 14.43 -20.15
C ALA A 602 -13.18 14.76 -21.31
N PHE A 603 -14.48 14.63 -21.07
CA PHE A 603 -15.54 15.10 -21.95
C PHE A 603 -16.25 16.31 -21.34
N SER A 604 -16.78 17.19 -22.18
CA SER A 604 -17.87 18.07 -21.76
C SER A 604 -19.11 17.25 -21.41
N ALA A 605 -20.00 17.80 -20.59
CA ALA A 605 -21.22 17.11 -20.14
C ALA A 605 -22.11 16.58 -21.28
N ASN A 606 -22.09 17.24 -22.45
CA ASN A 606 -22.84 16.82 -23.64
C ASN A 606 -22.08 15.85 -24.57
N GLY A 607 -20.85 15.46 -24.22
CA GLY A 607 -19.99 14.56 -25.01
C GLY A 607 -19.40 15.16 -26.30
N GLN A 608 -19.73 16.41 -26.64
CA GLN A 608 -19.34 17.02 -27.92
C GLN A 608 -17.92 17.58 -27.93
N THR A 609 -17.39 17.95 -26.76
CA THR A 609 -16.03 18.47 -26.61
C THR A 609 -15.20 17.49 -25.80
N ARG A 610 -13.97 17.25 -26.24
CA ARG A 610 -12.97 16.41 -25.57
C ARG A 610 -11.79 17.27 -25.14
N TYR A 611 -11.22 16.95 -23.98
CA TYR A 611 -10.07 17.63 -23.42
C TYR A 611 -8.96 16.63 -23.13
N ALA A 612 -7.72 17.09 -23.23
CA ALA A 612 -6.54 16.28 -22.92
C ALA A 612 -5.44 17.12 -22.28
N MET A 613 -4.63 16.48 -21.43
CA MET A 613 -3.36 17.02 -20.94
C MET A 613 -2.21 16.08 -21.28
N THR A 614 -0.99 16.61 -21.35
CA THR A 614 0.23 15.85 -21.65
C THR A 614 1.27 15.95 -20.54
N GLU A 615 2.30 15.09 -20.57
CA GLU A 615 3.47 15.23 -19.69
C GLU A 615 4.19 16.59 -19.83
N GLY A 616 4.12 17.19 -21.03
CA GLY A 616 4.60 18.54 -21.34
C GLY A 616 3.85 19.66 -20.61
N ARG A 617 2.77 19.33 -19.89
CA ARG A 617 1.90 20.24 -19.14
C ARG A 617 1.05 21.12 -20.06
N ASP A 618 0.79 20.65 -21.27
CA ASP A 618 -0.02 21.33 -22.27
C ASP A 618 -1.49 20.91 -22.14
N PHE A 619 -2.41 21.80 -22.55
CA PHE A 619 -3.85 21.54 -22.52
C PHE A 619 -4.45 21.65 -23.92
N PHE A 620 -5.18 20.61 -24.31
CA PHE A 620 -5.79 20.49 -25.63
C PHE A 620 -7.30 20.39 -25.55
N ARG A 621 -7.96 20.88 -26.61
CA ARG A 621 -9.40 20.73 -26.83
C ARG A 621 -9.66 20.18 -28.23
N LYS A 622 -10.64 19.30 -28.35
CA LYS A 622 -11.21 18.84 -29.63
C LYS A 622 -12.72 19.04 -29.61
N LEU A 623 -13.22 19.85 -30.55
CA LEU A 623 -14.65 20.03 -30.78
C LEU A 623 -15.21 18.86 -31.62
N ALA A 624 -16.52 18.67 -31.60
CA ALA A 624 -17.20 17.63 -32.39
C ALA A 624 -16.84 17.74 -33.88
N GLY A 625 -16.28 16.66 -34.45
CA GLY A 625 -15.87 16.61 -35.86
C GLY A 625 -14.65 17.47 -36.23
N GLY A 626 -14.02 18.15 -35.27
CA GLY A 626 -12.80 18.94 -35.47
C GLY A 626 -11.52 18.17 -35.15
N ASN A 627 -10.37 18.83 -35.26
CA ASN A 627 -9.07 18.33 -34.81
C ASN A 627 -8.75 18.78 -33.38
N TRP A 628 -7.81 18.11 -32.72
CA TRP A 628 -7.23 18.61 -31.47
C TRP A 628 -6.52 19.94 -31.70
N THR A 629 -6.70 20.88 -30.78
CA THR A 629 -6.06 22.20 -30.78
C THR A 629 -5.45 22.44 -29.41
N GLU A 630 -4.18 22.83 -29.37
CA GLU A 630 -3.52 23.29 -28.14
C GLU A 630 -4.08 24.66 -27.75
N LEU A 631 -4.53 24.80 -26.50
CA LEU A 631 -5.08 26.06 -25.97
C LEU A 631 -4.12 26.73 -25.00
N THR A 632 -3.43 25.94 -24.18
CA THR A 632 -2.41 26.43 -23.23
C THR A 632 -1.17 25.58 -23.40
N ALA A 633 -0.05 26.23 -23.72
CA ALA A 633 1.26 25.59 -23.83
C ALA A 633 1.97 25.67 -22.47
N SER A 634 2.22 24.52 -21.84
CA SER A 634 2.93 24.35 -20.57
C SER A 634 2.34 25.09 -19.33
N GLY A 635 3.02 24.98 -18.19
CA GLY A 635 2.70 25.75 -16.96
C GLY A 635 1.65 25.13 -16.03
N LEU A 636 0.87 24.16 -16.50
CA LEU A 636 -0.11 23.41 -15.71
C LEU A 636 0.56 22.40 -14.75
N PRO A 637 -0.12 21.76 -13.79
CA PRO A 637 0.57 20.90 -12.83
C PRO A 637 1.14 19.65 -13.52
N PRO A 638 2.38 19.23 -13.20
CA PRO A 638 2.92 17.95 -13.63
C PRO A 638 2.01 16.79 -13.19
N HIS A 639 2.02 15.68 -13.94
CA HIS A 639 1.24 14.48 -13.59
C HIS A 639 1.90 13.63 -12.50
N GLN A 640 1.10 12.73 -11.92
CA GLN A 640 1.56 11.60 -11.13
C GLN A 640 1.91 10.44 -12.06
N TYR A 641 3.05 9.78 -11.84
CA TYR A 641 3.60 8.79 -12.79
C TYR A 641 2.68 7.58 -13.07
N LEU A 642 1.98 7.07 -12.06
CA LEU A 642 1.11 5.89 -12.17
C LEU A 642 -0.29 6.24 -12.69
N TYR A 643 -0.82 7.42 -12.39
CA TYR A 643 -2.25 7.76 -12.43
C TYR A 643 -2.58 9.01 -13.27
N GLY A 644 -1.58 9.77 -13.71
CA GLY A 644 -1.78 10.92 -14.59
C GLY A 644 -2.16 12.23 -13.88
N ASN A 645 -2.88 13.09 -14.61
CA ASN A 645 -3.48 14.35 -14.13
C ASN A 645 -4.99 14.18 -13.98
N LYS A 646 -5.65 15.15 -13.32
CA LYS A 646 -7.12 15.28 -13.34
C LYS A 646 -7.54 16.48 -14.19
N ILE A 647 -8.56 16.30 -15.01
CA ILE A 647 -9.37 17.37 -15.63
C ILE A 647 -10.79 17.23 -15.09
N LEU A 648 -11.35 18.30 -14.54
CA LEU A 648 -12.72 18.35 -14.03
C LEU A 648 -13.46 19.54 -14.64
N ILE A 649 -14.60 19.29 -15.28
CA ILE A 649 -15.46 20.31 -15.86
C ILE A 649 -16.56 20.64 -14.84
N ASP A 650 -16.82 21.93 -14.59
CA ASP A 650 -17.92 22.36 -13.75
C ASP A 650 -19.27 22.08 -14.45
N PRO A 651 -20.13 21.21 -13.90
CA PRO A 651 -21.40 20.83 -14.53
C PRO A 651 -22.39 22.00 -14.63
N SER A 652 -22.29 22.97 -13.72
CA SER A 652 -23.15 24.17 -13.69
C SER A 652 -22.64 25.30 -14.59
N ASN A 653 -21.35 25.28 -14.94
CA ASN A 653 -20.72 26.25 -15.81
C ASN A 653 -19.60 25.60 -16.65
N PRO A 654 -19.91 25.04 -17.84
CA PRO A 654 -18.94 24.32 -18.65
C PRO A 654 -17.75 25.14 -19.16
N THR A 655 -17.80 26.48 -19.07
CA THR A 655 -16.63 27.33 -19.36
C THR A 655 -15.56 27.26 -18.27
N ARG A 656 -15.94 26.76 -17.09
CA ARG A 656 -15.06 26.57 -15.95
C ARG A 656 -14.49 25.16 -15.94
N ILE A 657 -13.16 25.07 -16.01
CA ILE A 657 -12.42 23.81 -16.05
C ILE A 657 -11.33 23.86 -14.99
N TYR A 658 -11.26 22.83 -14.17
CA TYR A 658 -10.21 22.62 -13.18
C TYR A 658 -9.23 21.57 -13.69
N VAL A 659 -7.96 21.78 -13.41
CA VAL A 659 -6.91 20.77 -13.63
C VAL A 659 -6.08 20.60 -12.37
N ALA A 660 -5.68 19.36 -12.09
CA ALA A 660 -4.90 19.03 -10.91
C ALA A 660 -3.77 18.03 -11.18
N GLY A 661 -2.78 18.04 -10.29
CA GLY A 661 -1.61 17.17 -10.34
C GLY A 661 -0.63 17.47 -9.22
N SER A 662 0.66 17.35 -9.52
CA SER A 662 1.75 17.55 -8.58
C SER A 662 1.93 19.02 -8.19
N GLY A 663 1.83 19.30 -6.88
CA GLY A 663 1.84 20.65 -6.30
C GLY A 663 3.11 21.06 -5.55
N TYR A 664 4.24 20.37 -5.74
CA TYR A 664 5.47 20.63 -4.94
C TYR A 664 6.28 21.85 -5.41
N SER A 665 6.37 22.04 -6.72
CA SER A 665 7.15 23.14 -7.32
C SER A 665 6.32 23.97 -8.30
N ASN A 666 5.01 23.77 -8.28
CA ASN A 666 4.00 24.43 -9.06
C ASN A 666 2.68 24.36 -8.26
N PRO A 667 1.70 25.26 -8.46
CA PRO A 667 0.36 25.06 -7.90
C PRO A 667 -0.20 23.67 -8.24
N GLY A 668 -0.75 22.97 -7.25
CA GLY A 668 -1.34 21.64 -7.46
C GLY A 668 -2.69 21.67 -8.19
N VAL A 669 -3.39 22.82 -8.17
CA VAL A 669 -4.67 23.03 -8.85
C VAL A 669 -4.66 24.34 -9.62
N PHE A 670 -5.24 24.32 -10.82
CA PHE A 670 -5.53 25.51 -11.62
C PHE A 670 -6.99 25.51 -12.07
N VAL A 671 -7.51 26.71 -12.34
CA VAL A 671 -8.86 26.91 -12.90
C VAL A 671 -8.80 27.80 -14.14
N SER A 672 -9.51 27.39 -15.18
CA SER A 672 -9.86 28.21 -16.33
C SER A 672 -11.30 28.68 -16.17
N ASN A 673 -11.61 29.94 -16.52
CA ASN A 673 -12.99 30.42 -16.72
C ASN A 673 -13.28 30.74 -18.20
N ALA A 674 -12.45 30.23 -19.12
CA ALA A 674 -12.54 30.45 -20.56
C ALA A 674 -12.31 29.15 -21.35
N GLU A 675 -12.90 28.04 -20.90
CA GLU A 675 -12.89 26.73 -21.58
C GLU A 675 -11.47 26.23 -21.97
N GLY A 676 -10.48 26.48 -21.11
CA GLY A 676 -9.10 26.02 -21.26
C GLY A 676 -8.17 26.97 -22.00
N GLN A 677 -8.63 28.16 -22.43
CA GLN A 677 -7.80 29.16 -23.10
C GLN A 677 -6.73 29.76 -22.18
N ASN A 678 -7.03 29.88 -20.88
CA ASN A 678 -6.08 30.32 -19.87
C ASN A 678 -6.42 29.71 -18.52
N PHE A 679 -5.39 29.52 -17.69
CA PHE A 679 -5.53 28.96 -16.35
C PHE A 679 -4.90 29.88 -15.32
N VAL A 680 -5.55 29.99 -14.16
CA VAL A 680 -5.02 30.69 -12.99
C VAL A 680 -4.81 29.71 -11.85
N ALA A 681 -3.75 29.92 -11.07
CA ALA A 681 -3.43 29.10 -9.93
C ALA A 681 -4.53 29.16 -8.86
N MET A 682 -4.85 28.03 -8.26
CA MET A 682 -5.86 27.87 -7.23
C MET A 682 -5.26 27.09 -6.04
N ALA A 683 -4.16 27.62 -5.48
CA ALA A 683 -3.36 26.92 -4.46
C ALA A 683 -3.49 27.48 -3.04
N THR A 684 -4.14 28.63 -2.84
CA THR A 684 -4.31 29.22 -1.51
C THR A 684 -4.99 28.23 -0.55
N GLY A 685 -4.35 27.94 0.58
CA GLY A 685 -4.86 26.99 1.58
C GLY A 685 -4.50 25.52 1.34
N LEU A 686 -3.93 25.16 0.18
CA LEU A 686 -3.32 23.84 -0.04
C LEU A 686 -1.84 23.86 0.36
N PRO A 687 -1.34 22.84 1.06
CA PRO A 687 0.10 22.63 1.21
C PRO A 687 0.74 22.29 -0.15
N SER A 688 2.08 22.29 -0.20
CA SER A 688 2.82 21.72 -1.33
C SER A 688 2.63 20.20 -1.32
N THR A 689 1.68 19.71 -2.12
CA THR A 689 1.20 18.31 -2.10
C THR A 689 0.84 17.85 -3.50
N MET A 690 0.82 16.54 -3.73
CA MET A 690 0.12 15.94 -4.88
C MET A 690 -1.40 16.01 -4.70
N VAL A 691 -2.13 16.40 -5.74
CA VAL A 691 -3.60 16.38 -5.82
C VAL A 691 -4.03 15.34 -6.86
N PHE A 692 -4.48 14.18 -6.39
CA PHE A 692 -4.80 13.03 -7.24
C PHE A 692 -6.13 13.21 -7.97
N ASP A 693 -7.15 13.71 -7.27
CA ASP A 693 -8.50 13.78 -7.83
C ASP A 693 -9.29 14.98 -7.31
N LEU A 694 -10.30 15.37 -8.10
CA LEU A 694 -11.25 16.44 -7.81
C LEU A 694 -12.68 15.97 -8.12
N ALA A 695 -13.62 16.33 -7.24
CA ALA A 695 -15.06 16.16 -7.48
C ALA A 695 -15.83 17.43 -7.12
N ILE A 696 -16.91 17.66 -7.86
CA ILE A 696 -17.76 18.84 -7.68
C ILE A 696 -19.23 18.46 -7.69
N SER A 697 -20.05 19.14 -6.88
CA SER A 697 -21.51 19.01 -6.91
C SER A 697 -22.12 19.47 -8.23
N ALA A 698 -23.32 18.97 -8.55
CA ALA A 698 -24.02 19.30 -9.79
C ALA A 698 -24.34 20.80 -9.93
N ASP A 699 -24.51 21.50 -8.81
CA ASP A 699 -24.73 22.96 -8.74
C ASP A 699 -23.41 23.79 -8.73
N GLY A 700 -22.26 23.12 -8.83
CA GLY A 700 -20.94 23.72 -8.83
C GLY A 700 -20.49 24.28 -7.47
N GLN A 701 -21.26 24.13 -6.37
CA GLN A 701 -20.95 24.81 -5.11
C GLN A 701 -19.93 24.08 -4.24
N GLN A 702 -19.94 22.75 -4.24
CA GLN A 702 -19.08 21.93 -3.38
C GLN A 702 -17.95 21.34 -4.21
N LEU A 703 -16.73 21.86 -4.06
CA LEU A 703 -15.53 21.34 -4.74
C LEU A 703 -14.61 20.69 -3.71
N PHE A 704 -14.27 19.42 -3.92
CA PHE A 704 -13.41 18.63 -3.06
C PHE A 704 -12.14 18.19 -3.81
N ALA A 705 -11.07 17.96 -3.04
CA ALA A 705 -9.82 17.41 -3.53
C ALA A 705 -9.35 16.25 -2.67
N ALA A 706 -8.95 15.15 -3.33
CA ALA A 706 -8.21 14.04 -2.74
C ALA A 706 -6.71 14.27 -2.97
N THR A 707 -5.93 14.31 -1.90
CA THR A 707 -4.50 14.68 -1.95
C THR A 707 -3.63 13.71 -1.17
N GLU A 708 -2.31 13.79 -1.40
CA GLU A 708 -1.33 13.08 -0.59
C GLU A 708 -1.50 13.42 0.90
N LEU A 709 -1.77 14.68 1.24
CA LEU A 709 -1.79 15.18 2.61
C LEU A 709 -3.20 15.30 3.24
N GLY A 710 -4.23 14.71 2.62
CA GLY A 710 -5.57 14.68 3.18
C GLY A 710 -6.70 15.06 2.22
N PRO A 711 -7.94 15.09 2.73
CA PRO A 711 -9.10 15.61 2.02
C PRO A 711 -9.22 17.13 2.20
N TYR A 712 -9.50 17.84 1.11
CA TYR A 712 -9.70 19.29 1.13
C TYR A 712 -11.03 19.68 0.48
N TRP A 713 -11.59 20.80 0.92
CA TRP A 713 -12.74 21.46 0.31
C TRP A 713 -12.40 22.91 -0.04
N TYR A 714 -12.90 23.42 -1.16
CA TYR A 714 -12.64 24.79 -1.57
C TYR A 714 -13.75 25.75 -1.11
N ASP A 715 -13.40 26.68 -0.22
CA ASP A 715 -14.24 27.80 0.16
C ASP A 715 -14.23 28.86 -0.93
N ARG A 716 -15.34 28.95 -1.67
CA ARG A 716 -15.50 29.94 -2.75
C ARG A 716 -15.58 31.38 -2.23
N GLN A 717 -16.10 31.60 -1.03
CA GLN A 717 -16.23 32.94 -0.46
C GLN A 717 -14.87 33.46 0.00
N ALA A 718 -14.11 32.62 0.70
CA ALA A 718 -12.78 32.95 1.16
C ALA A 718 -11.68 32.75 0.11
N SER A 719 -12.00 32.12 -1.04
CA SER A 719 -11.05 31.77 -2.10
C SER A 719 -9.85 30.98 -1.61
N THR A 720 -10.12 29.98 -0.76
CA THR A 720 -9.09 29.15 -0.12
C THR A 720 -9.55 27.71 0.01
N TRP A 721 -8.61 26.79 -0.09
CA TRP A 721 -8.83 25.40 0.33
C TRP A 721 -8.79 25.29 1.85
N ILE A 722 -9.56 24.34 2.37
CA ILE A 722 -9.67 24.02 3.80
C ILE A 722 -9.45 22.52 3.96
N ASP A 723 -8.54 22.13 4.85
CA ASP A 723 -8.38 20.74 5.28
C ASP A 723 -9.62 20.31 6.08
N ILE A 724 -10.31 19.28 5.58
CA ILE A 724 -11.53 18.76 6.19
C ILE A 724 -11.32 17.47 6.96
N SER A 725 -10.08 17.06 7.25
CA SER A 725 -9.81 15.80 7.99
C SER A 725 -10.32 15.80 9.43
N GLY A 726 -10.29 16.97 10.10
CA GLY A 726 -10.72 17.10 11.50
C GLY A 726 -10.01 16.13 12.45
N THR A 727 -10.71 15.67 13.49
CA THR A 727 -10.19 14.72 14.49
C THR A 727 -10.49 13.25 14.17
N THR A 728 -11.26 12.97 13.11
CA THR A 728 -11.74 11.62 12.79
C THR A 728 -11.13 11.02 11.53
N ALA A 729 -11.07 11.74 10.41
CA ALA A 729 -10.60 11.16 9.16
C ALA A 729 -9.12 10.73 9.28
N PRO A 730 -8.71 9.59 8.73
CA PRO A 730 -7.36 9.09 8.95
C PRO A 730 -6.29 9.95 8.27
N GLU A 731 -5.13 10.07 8.91
CA GLU A 731 -3.92 10.59 8.27
C GLU A 731 -3.44 9.55 7.25
N GLN A 732 -3.76 9.80 5.98
CA GLN A 732 -3.49 8.90 4.86
C GLN A 732 -3.23 9.67 3.58
N THR A 733 -2.79 8.94 2.55
CA THR A 733 -2.88 9.36 1.15
C THR A 733 -4.32 9.12 0.67
N TRP A 734 -4.96 10.16 0.11
CA TRP A 734 -6.32 10.13 -0.40
C TRP A 734 -6.26 10.19 -1.93
N TRP A 735 -6.61 9.10 -2.60
CA TRP A 735 -6.38 8.92 -4.05
C TRP A 735 -7.53 9.41 -4.93
N ASP A 736 -8.76 9.33 -4.44
CA ASP A 736 -9.94 9.50 -5.27
C ASP A 736 -11.08 10.11 -4.46
N VAL A 737 -11.91 10.90 -5.12
CA VAL A 737 -13.13 11.47 -4.53
C VAL A 737 -14.29 11.42 -5.53
N ASP A 738 -15.42 10.87 -5.11
CA ASP A 738 -16.69 10.83 -5.84
C ASP A 738 -17.74 11.65 -5.06
N TYR A 739 -18.34 12.67 -5.70
CA TYR A 739 -19.42 13.43 -5.08
C TYR A 739 -20.80 12.91 -5.50
N ILE A 740 -21.63 12.59 -4.52
CA ILE A 740 -22.96 12.01 -4.69
C ILE A 740 -24.01 13.03 -4.24
N ASP A 741 -24.61 13.75 -5.21
CA ASP A 741 -25.58 14.81 -4.93
C ASP A 741 -26.81 14.31 -4.14
N ALA A 742 -27.30 13.11 -4.46
CA ALA A 742 -28.51 12.54 -3.84
C ALA A 742 -28.39 12.39 -2.32
N THR A 743 -27.18 12.19 -1.81
CA THR A 743 -26.88 12.05 -0.38
C THR A 743 -25.99 13.16 0.17
N ARG A 744 -25.65 14.16 -0.66
CA ARG A 744 -24.70 15.24 -0.34
C ARG A 744 -23.39 14.72 0.25
N THR A 745 -22.84 13.68 -0.35
CA THR A 745 -21.70 12.95 0.19
C THR A 745 -20.49 13.10 -0.73
N ALA A 746 -19.36 13.55 -0.18
CA ALA A 746 -18.05 13.34 -0.79
C ALA A 746 -17.50 12.01 -0.28
N ARG A 747 -17.43 11.01 -1.18
CA ARG A 747 -16.88 9.69 -0.89
C ARG A 747 -15.43 9.64 -1.33
N PHE A 748 -14.55 9.30 -0.42
CA PHE A 748 -13.12 9.25 -0.68
C PHE A 748 -12.58 7.83 -0.58
N SER A 749 -11.57 7.54 -1.40
CA SER A 749 -10.75 6.34 -1.28
C SER A 749 -9.37 6.68 -0.73
N THR A 750 -8.91 5.89 0.24
CA THR A 750 -7.59 6.03 0.85
C THR A 750 -6.70 4.85 0.50
N TYR A 751 -5.39 5.08 0.51
CA TYR A 751 -4.40 4.05 0.26
C TYR A 751 -3.92 3.42 1.57
N GLY A 752 -4.80 2.68 2.26
CA GLY A 752 -4.47 1.96 3.50
C GLY A 752 -5.51 2.07 4.62
N ARG A 753 -6.61 2.82 4.44
CA ARG A 753 -7.75 2.90 5.38
C ARG A 753 -9.12 2.78 4.72
N GLY A 754 -9.18 2.20 3.53
CA GLY A 754 -10.43 1.98 2.82
C GLY A 754 -11.14 3.28 2.39
N ILE A 755 -12.47 3.27 2.43
CA ILE A 755 -13.38 4.30 1.93
C ILE A 755 -13.95 5.10 3.10
N TRP A 756 -14.05 6.42 2.91
CA TRP A 756 -14.58 7.36 3.89
C TRP A 756 -15.57 8.32 3.25
N ASP A 757 -16.74 8.47 3.87
CA ASP A 757 -17.78 9.42 3.44
C ASP A 757 -17.73 10.66 4.32
N PHE A 758 -17.69 11.83 3.69
CA PHE A 758 -18.01 13.12 4.30
C PHE A 758 -19.38 13.58 3.84
N VAL A 759 -20.37 13.55 4.73
CA VAL A 759 -21.74 13.98 4.45
C VAL A 759 -21.88 15.45 4.82
N VAL A 760 -22.14 16.31 3.83
CA VAL A 760 -22.30 17.76 4.01
C VAL A 760 -23.66 18.06 4.65
N SER A 761 -23.67 18.79 5.76
CA SER A 761 -24.90 19.26 6.40
C SER A 761 -25.37 20.58 5.80
N SER A 762 -26.69 20.75 5.65
CA SER A 762 -27.29 22.01 5.17
C SER A 762 -27.40 23.09 6.25
N ASP A 763 -27.25 22.73 7.53
CA ASP A 763 -27.42 23.64 8.65
C ASP A 763 -26.12 23.73 9.46
N GLY A 764 -25.64 24.95 9.71
CA GLY A 764 -24.52 25.25 10.61
C GLY A 764 -24.82 25.04 12.10
N VAL A 765 -25.94 24.38 12.41
CA VAL A 765 -26.39 24.04 13.76
C VAL A 765 -26.90 22.60 13.72
N PHE A 766 -26.14 21.66 14.28
CA PHE A 766 -26.60 20.29 14.47
C PHE A 766 -27.60 20.25 15.63
N SER A 767 -28.91 20.13 15.35
CA SER A 767 -29.86 19.64 16.34
C SER A 767 -29.73 18.12 16.45
N ASN A 768 -29.57 17.62 17.67
CA ASN A 768 -29.36 16.21 18.00
C ASN A 768 -30.31 15.23 17.27
N GLY A 769 -29.72 14.17 16.71
CA GLY A 769 -30.38 12.87 16.54
C GLY A 769 -31.02 12.63 15.18
N PHE A 770 -30.43 11.74 14.38
CA PHE A 770 -31.21 10.87 13.50
C PHE A 770 -31.30 9.49 14.18
N GLU A 771 -32.30 9.34 15.04
CA GLU A 771 -32.93 8.04 15.28
C GLU A 771 -34.18 7.97 14.40
N ASN A 772 -34.16 7.05 13.43
CA ASN A 772 -35.27 6.17 13.06
C ASN A 772 -34.79 5.15 12.02
#